data_AF-A0A8C8BA53-F1
#
_entry.id   AF-A0A8C8BA53-F1
#
_cell.length_a   1.000
_cell.length_b   1.000
_cell.length_c   1.000
_cell.angle_alpha   90.00
_cell.angle_beta   90.00
_cell.angle_gamma   90.00
#
_symmetry.space_group_name_H-M   'P 1'
#
loop_
_entity.id
_entity.type
_entity.pdbx_description
1 polymer ?
#
loop_
_entity_poly.entity_id
_entity_poly.type
_entity_poly.pdbx_seq_one_letter_code
_entity_poly.pdbx_strand_id
1 'polypeptide(L)'
;TVWPLFPCLVWIPDNEEVWRSAEITKNYKAGDRFLHVQLEDGTELNYPVDPAALPPLRNPDILVGENDLTALSYLHEPAVLHNLKVRFVESKLIYTYSGIILVAINPYKELPIYGDAIIHAYSGQNMGDMDPHIFAVAEEAYKQMARNNKNQSIIVSGESGAGKTVSARYTMRYFATVSKSSSNAHVEDKVLASNPITEAVGNAKTTRNDNSSRFGKYTEISFDQSYQIIGANMRTYLLEKSRVVFQSENERNYHIFYQLCASAMQPEFKHLKLGSAEEFNYTRMGGSTVIEGVDDRANMVETQKTFALLGLKGDFQMDVFKMLAAILHLGNVEITAVGDERSSISLEDKHLSIFCELLDLNCDKMAQWMCHRKIITTSETVIKPMTRAQAVNARDALAKKIYSHLFDFIVERINQALQFPGKQHTFIGVLDIYGFETFDVNSFEQFCINYANEKLQQQFNLHVFKLEQEEYMKEDIPWTLIDFYDNQPVIDLIEAKMGILELLDEECLLPHGTDENWLQKLYNNFVNKNALFEKPRMSNTSFIVQHFADKVQYKCEGFLEKNRDTVHEVLVEILKESKVCEQSIVKILNSYTPIDDFEKRVTPSFVRKVQAMLSSREDVPQLMLDTKYLFQVTFPFTPSPHALEMIQVPSSFKLGFLTRV
;
A
#
# COMPACT_ATOMS: atom_id res chain seq x y z
N THR A 1 -38.09 16.93 -23.91
CA THR A 1 -36.78 16.25 -23.88
C THR A 1 -36.19 16.36 -25.27
N VAL A 2 -35.02 16.99 -25.40
CA VAL A 2 -34.39 17.26 -26.70
C VAL A 2 -33.86 15.94 -27.24
N TRP A 3 -34.51 15.39 -28.27
CA TRP A 3 -34.06 14.19 -28.97
C TRP A 3 -32.91 14.56 -29.91
N PRO A 4 -31.91 13.69 -30.12
CA PRO A 4 -30.74 14.05 -30.92
C PRO A 4 -31.17 14.47 -32.33
N LEU A 5 -30.92 15.75 -32.64
CA LEU A 5 -31.23 16.36 -33.92
C LEU A 5 -30.04 16.17 -34.85
N PHE A 6 -30.29 15.70 -36.05
CA PHE A 6 -29.30 15.60 -37.12
C PHE A 6 -28.64 16.96 -37.43
N PRO A 7 -27.31 17.05 -37.62
CA PRO A 7 -26.28 16.03 -37.37
C PRO A 7 -25.78 16.04 -35.91
N CYS A 8 -25.60 14.87 -35.30
CA CYS A 8 -25.09 14.69 -33.93
C CYS A 8 -24.19 13.45 -33.86
N LEU A 9 -23.11 13.52 -33.08
CA LEU A 9 -22.18 12.41 -32.86
C LEU A 9 -22.52 11.63 -31.59
N VAL A 10 -22.34 10.32 -31.62
CA VAL A 10 -22.53 9.39 -30.50
C VAL A 10 -21.34 8.46 -30.34
N TRP A 11 -21.25 7.83 -29.17
CA TRP A 11 -20.30 6.76 -28.87
C TRP A 11 -20.98 5.40 -28.93
N ILE A 12 -20.36 4.45 -29.62
CA ILE A 12 -20.79 3.05 -29.67
C ILE A 12 -19.65 2.13 -29.20
N PRO A 13 -19.96 0.95 -28.65
CA PRO A 13 -18.94 0.00 -28.20
C PRO A 13 -17.99 -0.46 -29.33
N ASP A 14 -16.74 -0.63 -28.96
CA ASP A 14 -15.66 -1.15 -29.79
C ASP A 14 -14.80 -2.15 -29.01
N ASN A 15 -14.31 -3.19 -29.68
CA ASN A 15 -13.54 -4.25 -29.01
C ASN A 15 -12.07 -3.88 -28.78
N GLU A 16 -11.53 -2.91 -29.52
CA GLU A 16 -10.12 -2.52 -29.44
C GLU A 16 -9.97 -1.21 -28.65
N GLU A 17 -10.80 -0.20 -28.95
CA GLU A 17 -10.72 1.11 -28.31
C GLU A 17 -11.75 1.32 -27.18
N VAL A 18 -12.52 0.29 -26.81
CA VAL A 18 -13.68 0.33 -25.89
C VAL A 18 -14.88 1.11 -26.47
N TRP A 19 -14.64 2.30 -27.01
CA TRP A 19 -15.65 3.18 -27.60
C TRP A 19 -15.14 3.80 -28.90
N ARG A 20 -16.02 3.89 -29.91
CA ARG A 20 -15.76 4.59 -31.18
C ARG A 20 -16.84 5.60 -31.51
N SER A 21 -16.49 6.64 -32.26
CA SER A 21 -17.42 7.69 -32.66
C SER A 21 -18.26 7.26 -33.86
N ALA A 22 -19.53 7.66 -33.88
CA ALA A 22 -20.41 7.49 -35.02
C ALA A 22 -21.33 8.72 -35.18
N GLU A 23 -21.58 9.14 -36.41
CA GLU A 23 -22.48 10.25 -36.75
C GLU A 23 -23.89 9.75 -37.02
N ILE A 24 -24.89 10.32 -36.36
CA ILE A 24 -26.30 10.02 -36.64
C ILE A 24 -26.65 10.56 -38.02
N THR A 25 -27.12 9.70 -38.92
CA THR A 25 -27.50 10.08 -40.30
C THR A 25 -28.99 10.34 -40.48
N LYS A 26 -29.83 9.92 -39.51
CA LYS A 26 -31.29 10.16 -39.50
C LYS A 26 -31.79 10.41 -38.08
N ASN A 27 -32.73 11.34 -37.93
CA ASN A 27 -33.37 11.65 -36.64
C ASN A 27 -33.98 10.40 -35.99
N TYR A 28 -33.67 10.16 -34.73
CA TYR A 28 -34.26 9.09 -33.92
C TYR A 28 -35.70 9.44 -33.52
N LYS A 29 -36.66 8.51 -33.72
CA LYS A 29 -38.01 8.64 -33.18
C LYS A 29 -38.15 7.78 -31.93
N ALA A 30 -38.81 8.33 -30.91
CA ALA A 30 -39.03 7.62 -29.66
C ALA A 30 -39.71 6.26 -29.89
N GLY A 31 -39.07 5.19 -29.42
CA GLY A 31 -39.53 3.81 -29.58
C GLY A 31 -38.90 3.07 -30.76
N ASP A 32 -38.12 3.73 -31.61
CA ASP A 32 -37.35 3.07 -32.66
C ASP A 32 -36.29 2.14 -32.02
N ARG A 33 -36.14 0.95 -32.61
CA ARG A 33 -35.17 -0.08 -32.15
C ARG A 33 -33.81 0.02 -32.81
N PHE A 34 -33.65 0.95 -33.76
CA PHE A 34 -32.43 1.13 -34.51
C PHE A 34 -32.10 2.62 -34.61
N LEU A 35 -30.80 2.92 -34.51
CA LEU A 35 -30.22 4.22 -34.77
C LEU A 35 -29.41 4.14 -36.06
N HIS A 36 -29.73 4.98 -37.04
CA HIS A 36 -28.96 5.07 -38.28
C HIS A 36 -27.73 5.92 -38.04
N VAL A 37 -26.55 5.30 -38.14
CA VAL A 37 -25.26 5.97 -37.89
C VAL A 37 -24.27 5.72 -39.02
N GLN A 38 -23.28 6.58 -39.17
CA GLN A 38 -22.14 6.43 -40.05
C GLN A 38 -20.86 6.47 -39.21
N LEU A 39 -19.96 5.51 -39.44
CA LEU A 39 -18.64 5.49 -38.80
C LEU A 39 -17.67 6.44 -39.51
N GLU A 40 -16.54 6.73 -38.86
CA GLU A 40 -15.49 7.60 -39.41
C GLU A 40 -14.89 7.07 -40.72
N ASP A 41 -14.93 5.75 -40.96
CA ASP A 41 -14.50 5.13 -42.22
C ASP A 41 -15.53 5.23 -43.36
N GLY A 42 -16.67 5.88 -43.09
CA GLY A 42 -17.78 6.06 -44.03
C GLY A 42 -18.82 4.93 -44.02
N THR A 43 -18.62 3.86 -43.24
CA THR A 43 -19.56 2.73 -43.16
C THR A 43 -20.87 3.14 -42.50
N GLU A 44 -21.99 2.96 -43.20
CA GLU A 44 -23.33 3.15 -42.63
C GLU A 44 -23.82 1.90 -41.88
N LEU A 45 -24.35 2.10 -40.68
CA LEU A 45 -24.86 1.05 -39.80
C LEU A 45 -26.27 1.38 -39.30
N ASN A 46 -27.11 0.35 -39.28
CA ASN A 46 -28.37 0.38 -38.53
C ASN A 46 -28.11 -0.21 -37.14
N TYR A 47 -27.61 0.63 -36.23
CA TYR A 47 -27.16 0.20 -34.92
C TYR A 47 -28.36 -0.15 -34.02
N PRO A 48 -28.48 -1.38 -33.50
CA PRO A 48 -29.58 -1.74 -32.62
C PRO A 48 -29.46 -0.99 -31.29
N VAL A 49 -30.56 -0.37 -30.85
CA VAL A 49 -30.60 0.40 -29.60
C VAL A 49 -31.72 -0.08 -28.70
N ASP A 50 -31.47 -0.02 -27.39
CA ASP A 50 -32.52 -0.10 -26.37
C ASP A 50 -33.18 1.29 -26.26
N PRO A 51 -34.50 1.44 -26.53
CA PRO A 51 -35.18 2.72 -26.40
C PRO A 51 -35.12 3.31 -24.98
N ALA A 52 -34.87 2.50 -23.96
CA ALA A 52 -34.70 2.96 -22.59
C ALA A 52 -33.28 3.51 -22.30
N ALA A 53 -32.29 3.16 -23.14
CA ALA A 53 -30.89 3.52 -22.94
C ALA A 53 -30.18 3.70 -24.27
N LEU A 54 -30.28 4.91 -24.82
CA LEU A 54 -29.62 5.29 -26.05
C LEU A 54 -28.10 5.39 -25.90
N PRO A 55 -27.33 5.27 -27.00
CA PRO A 55 -25.88 5.47 -26.99
C PRO A 55 -25.50 6.86 -26.46
N PRO A 56 -24.38 6.99 -25.73
CA PRO A 56 -23.95 8.28 -25.17
C PRO A 56 -23.62 9.32 -26.26
N LEU A 57 -24.05 10.56 -26.08
CA LEU A 57 -23.76 11.67 -27.00
C LEU A 57 -22.32 12.14 -26.90
N ARG A 58 -21.66 12.39 -28.04
CA ARG A 58 -20.30 12.97 -28.04
C ARG A 58 -20.37 14.47 -27.75
N ASN A 59 -19.44 14.97 -26.93
CA ASN A 59 -19.30 16.39 -26.65
C ASN A 59 -18.86 17.16 -27.92
N PRO A 60 -19.26 18.43 -28.09
CA PRO A 60 -18.71 19.29 -29.11
C PRO A 60 -17.18 19.39 -29.00
N ASP A 61 -16.48 19.41 -30.14
CA ASP A 61 -15.01 19.40 -30.16
C ASP A 61 -14.38 20.60 -29.43
N ILE A 62 -15.10 21.72 -29.30
CA ILE A 62 -14.63 22.91 -28.55
C ILE A 62 -14.44 22.65 -27.05
N LEU A 63 -15.13 21.65 -26.48
CA LEU A 63 -15.02 21.28 -25.06
C LEU A 63 -14.03 20.12 -24.83
N VAL A 64 -13.45 19.57 -25.89
CA VAL A 64 -12.50 18.47 -25.79
C VAL A 64 -11.12 19.03 -25.47
N GLY A 65 -10.44 18.44 -24.48
CA GLY A 65 -9.12 18.87 -24.04
C GLY A 65 -9.12 19.87 -22.88
N GLU A 66 -10.29 20.25 -22.36
CA GLU A 66 -10.43 21.13 -21.19
C GLU A 66 -9.63 20.68 -19.97
N ASN A 67 -9.23 21.63 -19.13
CA ASN A 67 -8.40 21.37 -17.95
C ASN A 67 -9.16 20.67 -16.80
N ASP A 68 -10.49 20.81 -16.77
CA ASP A 68 -11.37 20.14 -15.83
C ASP A 68 -12.50 19.42 -16.57
N LEU A 69 -12.70 18.14 -16.23
CA LEU A 69 -13.74 17.30 -16.82
C LEU A 69 -15.16 17.79 -16.49
N THR A 70 -15.33 18.63 -15.47
CA THR A 70 -16.61 19.25 -15.11
C THR A 70 -17.13 20.22 -16.17
N ALA A 71 -16.27 20.71 -17.07
CA ALA A 71 -16.64 21.60 -18.17
C ALA A 71 -17.38 20.90 -19.33
N LEU A 72 -17.41 19.56 -19.34
CA LEU A 72 -18.07 18.78 -20.38
C LEU A 72 -19.59 18.90 -20.30
N SER A 73 -20.26 19.15 -21.44
CA SER A 73 -21.73 19.20 -21.50
C SER A 73 -22.39 17.85 -21.24
N TYR A 74 -21.78 16.79 -21.79
CA TYR A 74 -22.16 15.41 -21.57
C TYR A 74 -21.01 14.72 -20.85
N LEU A 75 -21.05 14.71 -19.52
CA LEU A 75 -20.16 13.84 -18.78
C LEU A 75 -20.60 12.39 -19.07
N HIS A 76 -19.63 11.50 -19.26
CA HIS A 76 -19.65 10.21 -19.98
C HIS A 76 -18.45 9.31 -19.70
N GLU A 77 -18.57 7.98 -19.61
CA GLU A 77 -17.37 7.12 -19.61
C GLU A 77 -16.58 7.35 -20.91
N PRO A 78 -17.21 7.30 -22.11
CA PRO A 78 -16.48 7.63 -23.33
C PRO A 78 -16.04 9.10 -23.38
N ALA A 79 -16.80 10.04 -22.80
CA ALA A 79 -16.39 11.45 -22.77
C ALA A 79 -15.13 11.68 -21.93
N VAL A 80 -15.05 11.07 -20.74
CA VAL A 80 -13.88 11.13 -19.86
C VAL A 80 -12.70 10.43 -20.52
N LEU A 81 -12.89 9.21 -21.01
CA LEU A 81 -11.84 8.45 -21.69
C LEU A 81 -11.27 9.22 -22.89
N HIS A 82 -12.13 9.77 -23.74
CA HIS A 82 -11.72 10.53 -24.92
C HIS A 82 -10.98 11.82 -24.55
N ASN A 83 -11.49 12.61 -23.60
CA ASN A 83 -10.83 13.85 -23.17
C ASN A 83 -9.43 13.56 -22.59
N LEU A 84 -9.31 12.55 -21.72
CA LEU A 84 -8.01 12.12 -21.17
C LEU A 84 -7.07 11.59 -22.27
N LYS A 85 -7.57 10.80 -23.23
CA LYS A 85 -6.78 10.30 -24.38
C LYS A 85 -6.22 11.46 -25.19
N VAL A 86 -7.04 12.45 -25.55
CA VAL A 86 -6.59 13.64 -26.31
C VAL A 86 -5.54 14.43 -25.53
N ARG A 87 -5.81 14.76 -24.26
CA ARG A 87 -4.86 15.51 -23.41
C ARG A 87 -3.51 14.80 -23.27
N PHE A 88 -3.53 13.49 -23.04
CA PHE A 88 -2.32 12.71 -22.81
C PHE A 88 -1.56 12.38 -24.10
N VAL A 89 -2.25 11.88 -25.12
CA VAL A 89 -1.62 11.39 -26.35
C VAL A 89 -1.22 12.54 -27.25
N GLU A 90 -2.09 13.53 -27.45
CA GLU A 90 -1.87 14.63 -28.40
C GLU A 90 -1.12 15.79 -27.74
N SER A 91 -1.63 16.26 -26.59
CA SER A 91 -1.09 17.44 -25.91
C SER A 91 0.04 17.14 -24.92
N LYS A 92 0.32 15.85 -24.64
CA LYS A 92 1.33 15.40 -23.65
C LYS A 92 1.10 15.95 -22.24
N LEU A 93 -0.15 16.23 -21.90
CA LEU A 93 -0.57 16.69 -20.58
C LEU A 93 -0.95 15.49 -19.71
N ILE A 94 -0.27 15.36 -18.57
CA ILE A 94 -0.46 14.22 -17.66
C ILE A 94 -1.44 14.47 -16.53
N TYR A 95 -1.76 15.75 -16.27
CA TYR A 95 -2.61 16.18 -15.18
C TYR A 95 -3.91 16.77 -15.71
N THR A 96 -5.04 16.37 -15.13
CA THR A 96 -6.38 16.86 -15.48
C THR A 96 -7.23 16.91 -14.22
N TYR A 97 -7.99 17.98 -14.00
CA TYR A 97 -8.93 18.03 -12.88
C TYR A 97 -10.19 17.23 -13.20
N SER A 98 -10.80 16.72 -12.16
CA SER A 98 -12.14 16.13 -12.15
C SER A 98 -12.86 16.67 -10.92
N GLY A 99 -13.23 17.96 -10.99
CA GLY A 99 -13.68 18.72 -9.83
C GLY A 99 -12.61 18.80 -8.75
N ILE A 100 -12.87 18.20 -7.59
CA ILE A 100 -11.95 18.22 -6.44
C ILE A 100 -10.79 17.21 -6.55
N ILE A 101 -10.85 16.33 -7.54
CA ILE A 101 -9.86 15.26 -7.75
C ILE A 101 -8.88 15.68 -8.83
N LEU A 102 -7.60 15.35 -8.64
CA LEU A 102 -6.59 15.44 -9.68
C LEU A 102 -6.35 14.05 -10.29
N VAL A 103 -6.58 13.91 -11.59
CA VAL A 103 -6.20 12.74 -12.37
C VAL A 103 -4.76 12.92 -12.84
N ALA A 104 -3.91 11.93 -12.55
CA ALA A 104 -2.51 11.89 -12.95
C ALA A 104 -2.23 10.63 -13.79
N ILE A 105 -1.82 10.79 -15.04
CA ILE A 105 -1.49 9.70 -15.96
C ILE A 105 0.02 9.53 -16.03
N ASN A 106 0.54 8.35 -15.70
CA ASN A 106 1.97 8.09 -15.67
C ASN A 106 2.60 8.21 -17.08
N PRO A 107 3.53 9.15 -17.33
CA PRO A 107 4.13 9.33 -18.65
C PRO A 107 5.26 8.34 -18.98
N TYR A 108 5.77 7.57 -18.01
CA TYR A 108 6.99 6.77 -18.12
C TYR A 108 8.19 7.54 -18.71
N LYS A 109 8.20 8.85 -18.49
CA LYS A 109 9.18 9.78 -19.03
C LYS A 109 9.37 10.95 -18.09
N GLU A 110 10.61 11.39 -17.91
CA GLU A 110 10.88 12.63 -17.18
C GLU A 110 10.35 13.84 -17.95
N LEU A 111 9.60 14.69 -17.23
CA LEU A 111 9.02 15.90 -17.78
C LEU A 111 9.63 17.13 -17.06
N PRO A 112 9.97 18.20 -17.78
CA PRO A 112 10.58 19.41 -17.21
C PRO A 112 9.56 20.33 -16.51
N ILE A 113 8.59 19.76 -15.79
CA ILE A 113 7.48 20.49 -15.13
C ILE A 113 7.62 20.56 -13.60
N TYR A 114 8.71 20.02 -13.05
CA TYR A 114 8.92 19.90 -11.61
C TYR A 114 10.09 20.76 -11.07
N GLY A 115 10.56 21.71 -11.86
CA GLY A 115 11.63 22.63 -11.46
C GLY A 115 11.16 23.71 -10.48
N ASP A 116 12.10 24.33 -9.77
CA ASP A 116 11.79 25.34 -8.73
C ASP A 116 11.05 26.56 -9.28
N ALA A 117 11.33 26.95 -10.54
CA ALA A 117 10.59 28.02 -11.22
C ALA A 117 9.09 27.71 -11.33
N ILE A 118 8.73 26.44 -11.55
CA ILE A 118 7.33 26.00 -11.63
C ILE A 118 6.71 25.99 -10.22
N ILE A 119 7.43 25.50 -9.21
CA ILE A 119 6.98 25.56 -7.80
C ILE A 119 6.58 26.99 -7.41
N HIS A 120 7.46 27.96 -7.71
CA HIS A 120 7.18 29.37 -7.42
C HIS A 120 6.05 29.96 -8.27
N ALA A 121 5.83 29.48 -9.49
CA ALA A 121 4.70 29.91 -10.31
C ALA A 121 3.35 29.49 -9.72
N TYR A 122 3.27 28.31 -9.09
CA TYR A 122 2.05 27.86 -8.41
C TYR A 122 1.85 28.49 -7.02
N SER A 123 2.92 28.93 -6.36
CA SER A 123 2.83 29.52 -5.01
C SER A 123 1.97 30.78 -4.98
N GLY A 124 1.00 30.82 -4.06
CA GLY A 124 0.06 31.92 -3.87
C GLY A 124 -1.10 31.96 -4.87
N GLN A 125 -1.14 31.09 -5.89
CA GLN A 125 -2.21 31.06 -6.89
C GLN A 125 -3.45 30.32 -6.35
N ASN A 126 -4.63 30.54 -6.94
CA ASN A 126 -5.81 29.72 -6.62
C ASN A 126 -5.87 28.49 -7.53
N MET A 127 -6.51 27.43 -7.02
CA MET A 127 -6.90 26.30 -7.83
C MET A 127 -7.85 26.76 -8.94
N GLY A 128 -7.53 26.43 -10.20
CA GLY A 128 -8.28 26.87 -11.39
C GLY A 128 -7.67 28.05 -12.16
N ASP A 129 -6.87 28.91 -11.50
CA ASP A 129 -6.16 30.00 -12.18
C ASP A 129 -4.94 29.49 -12.98
N MET A 130 -4.45 28.30 -12.61
CA MET A 130 -3.29 27.64 -13.20
C MET A 130 -3.68 26.28 -13.77
N ASP A 131 -2.89 25.79 -14.74
CA ASP A 131 -3.07 24.47 -15.32
C ASP A 131 -3.03 23.36 -14.25
N PRO A 132 -3.75 22.24 -14.46
CA PRO A 132 -3.76 21.12 -13.52
C PRO A 132 -2.37 20.62 -13.20
N HIS A 133 -2.03 20.53 -11.91
CA HIS A 133 -0.73 20.05 -11.47
C HIS A 133 -0.77 19.56 -10.02
N ILE A 134 0.12 18.63 -9.66
CA ILE A 134 0.24 18.15 -8.28
C ILE A 134 0.63 19.28 -7.29
N PHE A 135 1.34 20.29 -7.78
CA PHE A 135 1.71 21.49 -7.01
C PHE A 135 0.50 22.38 -6.70
N ALA A 136 -0.52 22.40 -7.56
CA ALA A 136 -1.75 23.14 -7.26
C ALA A 136 -2.52 22.49 -6.10
N VAL A 137 -2.57 21.15 -6.06
CA VAL A 137 -3.16 20.40 -4.93
C VAL A 137 -2.37 20.64 -3.64
N ALA A 138 -1.04 20.65 -3.72
CA ALA A 138 -0.19 20.96 -2.57
C ALA A 138 -0.41 22.40 -2.07
N GLU A 139 -0.43 23.39 -2.96
CA GLU A 139 -0.69 24.79 -2.61
C GLU A 139 -2.07 24.98 -2.00
N GLU A 140 -3.11 24.35 -2.55
CA GLU A 140 -4.46 24.44 -2.01
C GLU A 140 -4.53 23.86 -0.58
N ALA A 141 -3.91 22.70 -0.34
CA ALA A 141 -3.79 22.15 1.01
C ALA A 141 -3.04 23.09 1.96
N TYR A 142 -1.94 23.70 1.50
CA TYR A 142 -1.16 24.65 2.30
C TYR A 142 -1.97 25.91 2.65
N LYS A 143 -2.67 26.50 1.67
CA LYS A 143 -3.54 27.67 1.85
C LYS A 143 -4.71 27.36 2.77
N GLN A 144 -5.38 26.22 2.61
CA GLN A 144 -6.49 25.83 3.49
C GLN A 144 -6.02 25.58 4.92
N MET A 145 -4.85 24.95 5.11
CA MET A 145 -4.25 24.79 6.44
C MET A 145 -4.02 26.15 7.11
N ALA A 146 -3.41 27.09 6.38
CA ALA A 146 -3.12 28.42 6.90
C ALA A 146 -4.37 29.25 7.18
N ARG A 147 -5.35 29.23 6.25
CA ARG A 147 -6.59 29.98 6.35
C ARG A 147 -7.49 29.47 7.48
N ASN A 148 -7.62 28.15 7.60
CA ASN A 148 -8.62 27.53 8.47
C ASN A 148 -8.04 27.04 9.81
N ASN A 149 -6.72 27.04 9.99
CA ASN A 149 -6.03 26.43 11.12
C ASN A 149 -6.45 24.96 11.35
N LYS A 150 -6.60 24.22 10.25
CA LYS A 150 -6.97 22.80 10.26
C LYS A 150 -5.88 21.98 9.59
N ASN A 151 -5.62 20.81 10.17
CA ASN A 151 -4.73 19.82 9.56
C ASN A 151 -5.31 19.35 8.22
N GLN A 152 -4.44 18.95 7.29
CA GLN A 152 -4.85 18.49 5.97
C GLN A 152 -4.28 17.09 5.69
N SER A 153 -4.84 16.43 4.68
CA SER A 153 -4.30 15.19 4.16
C SER A 153 -4.33 15.18 2.64
N ILE A 154 -3.24 14.73 2.04
CA ILE A 154 -3.14 14.44 0.61
C ILE A 154 -3.10 12.93 0.45
N ILE A 155 -4.17 12.38 -0.11
CA ILE A 155 -4.34 10.96 -0.33
C ILE A 155 -4.08 10.67 -1.80
N VAL A 156 -3.08 9.82 -2.07
CA VAL A 156 -2.75 9.40 -3.43
C VAL A 156 -3.15 7.94 -3.61
N SER A 157 -4.08 7.69 -4.52
CA SER A 157 -4.62 6.35 -4.81
C SER A 157 -4.39 5.96 -6.27
N GLY A 158 -4.56 4.66 -6.58
CA GLY A 158 -4.36 4.09 -7.91
C GLY A 158 -3.65 2.74 -7.86
N GLU A 159 -3.64 2.01 -8.97
CA GLU A 159 -3.01 0.69 -9.06
C GLU A 159 -1.47 0.73 -8.89
N SER A 160 -0.87 -0.44 -8.67
CA SER A 160 0.60 -0.58 -8.66
C SER A 160 1.21 -0.05 -9.96
N GLY A 161 2.20 0.83 -9.87
CA GLY A 161 2.83 1.48 -11.04
C GLY A 161 2.17 2.77 -11.53
N ALA A 162 1.02 3.19 -10.96
CA ALA A 162 0.30 4.40 -11.40
C ALA A 162 1.03 5.73 -11.13
N GLY A 163 2.11 5.74 -10.34
CA GLY A 163 2.86 6.96 -10.00
C GLY A 163 2.54 7.59 -8.64
N LYS A 164 1.96 6.83 -7.70
CA LYS A 164 1.59 7.28 -6.35
C LYS A 164 2.78 7.86 -5.58
N THR A 165 3.84 7.09 -5.42
CA THR A 165 5.06 7.49 -4.71
C THR A 165 5.75 8.70 -5.34
N VAL A 166 5.73 8.80 -6.68
CA VAL A 166 6.27 9.97 -7.40
C VAL A 166 5.46 11.23 -7.09
N SER A 167 4.13 11.12 -7.12
CA SER A 167 3.23 12.24 -6.80
C SER A 167 3.39 12.68 -5.34
N ALA A 168 3.44 11.74 -4.40
CA ALA A 168 3.69 12.01 -2.98
C ALA A 168 5.06 12.72 -2.77
N ARG A 169 6.10 12.30 -3.49
CA ARG A 169 7.43 12.94 -3.45
C ARG A 169 7.40 14.37 -3.95
N TYR A 170 6.73 14.64 -5.07
CA TYR A 170 6.60 16.01 -5.59
C TYR A 170 5.78 16.91 -4.67
N THR A 171 4.72 16.39 -4.05
CA THR A 171 3.96 17.10 -3.01
C THR A 171 4.86 17.49 -1.83
N MET A 172 5.65 16.55 -1.30
CA MET A 172 6.59 16.84 -0.21
C MET A 172 7.65 17.87 -0.62
N ARG A 173 8.16 17.79 -1.86
CA ARG A 173 9.13 18.75 -2.41
C ARG A 173 8.54 20.15 -2.53
N TYR A 174 7.26 20.26 -2.89
CA TYR A 174 6.55 21.54 -2.93
C TYR A 174 6.59 22.21 -1.56
N PHE A 175 6.11 21.52 -0.52
CA PHE A 175 6.09 22.03 0.85
C PHE A 175 7.49 22.43 1.32
N ALA A 176 8.47 21.55 1.14
CA ALA A 176 9.88 21.80 1.46
C ALA A 176 10.43 23.10 0.85
N THR A 177 9.97 23.45 -0.35
CA THR A 177 10.45 24.63 -1.09
C THR A 177 9.73 25.90 -0.67
N VAL A 178 8.39 25.86 -0.55
CA VAL A 178 7.59 27.06 -0.22
C VAL A 178 7.66 27.43 1.26
N SER A 179 7.94 26.48 2.14
CA SER A 179 8.09 26.71 3.57
C SER A 179 9.55 26.89 4.01
N LYS A 180 10.50 27.01 3.07
CA LYS A 180 11.93 27.01 3.37
C LYS A 180 12.28 28.22 4.25
N SER A 181 12.77 27.96 5.46
CA SER A 181 13.16 29.03 6.38
C SER A 181 14.55 29.60 6.01
N SER A 182 14.82 30.85 6.38
CA SER A 182 16.16 31.45 6.27
C SER A 182 17.15 30.92 7.31
N SER A 183 16.75 29.95 8.13
CA SER A 183 17.57 29.38 9.20
C SER A 183 18.33 28.14 8.71
N ASN A 184 19.57 27.94 9.17
CA ASN A 184 20.45 26.85 8.74
C ASN A 184 19.99 25.43 9.14
N ALA A 185 18.78 25.28 9.69
CA ALA A 185 18.22 23.97 10.00
C ALA A 185 17.55 23.42 8.73
N HIS A 186 18.32 22.67 7.94
CA HIS A 186 17.91 21.96 6.72
C HIS A 186 16.90 20.82 7.00
N VAL A 187 15.80 21.12 7.68
CA VAL A 187 14.77 20.15 8.07
C VAL A 187 14.06 19.61 6.83
N GLU A 188 13.81 20.48 5.85
CA GLU A 188 13.22 20.16 4.56
C GLU A 188 14.03 19.10 3.80
N ASP A 189 15.36 19.20 3.81
CA ASP A 189 16.25 18.24 3.15
C ASP A 189 16.19 16.87 3.86
N LYS A 190 16.05 16.86 5.19
CA LYS A 190 15.88 15.62 5.96
C LYS A 190 14.54 14.94 5.69
N VAL A 191 13.44 15.69 5.60
CA VAL A 191 12.13 15.12 5.29
C VAL A 191 12.16 14.42 3.93
N LEU A 192 12.75 15.07 2.91
CA LEU A 192 12.92 14.50 1.58
C LEU A 192 13.86 13.28 1.59
N ALA A 193 14.91 13.30 2.41
CA ALA A 193 15.86 12.21 2.58
C ALA A 193 15.27 10.93 3.19
N SER A 194 14.10 10.97 3.84
CA SER A 194 13.46 9.74 4.34
C SER A 194 12.96 8.81 3.22
N ASN A 195 12.70 9.34 2.03
CA ASN A 195 12.11 8.57 0.94
C ASN A 195 13.08 7.55 0.34
N PRO A 196 14.31 7.91 -0.09
CA PRO A 196 15.25 6.93 -0.64
C PRO A 196 15.59 5.80 0.33
N ILE A 197 15.66 6.08 1.64
CA ILE A 197 15.90 5.04 2.66
C ILE A 197 14.73 4.06 2.70
N THR A 198 13.51 4.57 2.83
CA THR A 198 12.32 3.71 2.92
C THR A 198 12.02 2.97 1.61
N GLU A 199 12.38 3.54 0.46
CA GLU A 199 12.36 2.83 -0.82
C GLU A 199 13.40 1.72 -0.88
N ALA A 200 14.62 1.93 -0.38
CA ALA A 200 15.64 0.87 -0.37
C ALA A 200 15.21 -0.35 0.48
N VAL A 201 14.61 -0.11 1.66
CA VAL A 201 14.22 -1.17 2.60
C VAL A 201 12.76 -1.61 2.53
N GLY A 202 11.94 -0.94 1.72
CA GLY A 202 10.49 -1.17 1.66
C GLY A 202 9.92 -1.32 0.25
N ASN A 203 10.71 -1.03 -0.80
CA ASN A 203 10.31 -1.26 -2.18
C ASN A 203 11.04 -2.44 -2.80
N ALA A 204 10.39 -3.05 -3.78
CA ALA A 204 10.92 -4.19 -4.54
C ALA A 204 10.38 -4.18 -5.98
N LYS A 205 11.07 -4.92 -6.85
CA LYS A 205 10.60 -5.20 -8.21
C LYS A 205 9.48 -6.23 -8.19
N THR A 206 8.35 -5.91 -8.81
CA THR A 206 7.29 -6.87 -9.16
C THR A 206 7.15 -6.95 -10.68
N THR A 207 6.30 -7.84 -11.17
CA THR A 207 5.97 -7.92 -12.61
C THR A 207 5.27 -6.67 -13.17
N ARG A 208 4.68 -5.85 -12.29
CA ARG A 208 3.92 -4.64 -12.67
C ARG A 208 4.70 -3.34 -12.50
N ASN A 209 5.70 -3.31 -11.61
CA ASN A 209 6.45 -2.10 -11.28
C ASN A 209 7.84 -2.45 -10.74
N ASP A 210 8.87 -1.85 -11.32
CA ASP A 210 10.25 -2.06 -10.92
C ASP A 210 10.59 -1.48 -9.54
N ASN A 211 9.81 -0.51 -9.05
CA ASN A 211 10.00 0.11 -7.74
C ASN A 211 8.69 0.13 -6.94
N SER A 212 8.05 -1.03 -6.78
CA SER A 212 6.78 -1.18 -6.06
C SER A 212 6.95 -1.06 -4.54
N SER A 213 6.21 -0.12 -3.93
CA SER A 213 6.14 0.01 -2.48
C SER A 213 5.40 -1.18 -1.86
N ARG A 214 6.06 -1.90 -0.94
CA ARG A 214 5.51 -3.10 -0.28
C ARG A 214 5.17 -2.86 1.19
N PHE A 215 4.93 -1.60 1.54
CA PHE A 215 4.44 -1.10 2.83
C PHE A 215 3.60 0.16 2.54
N GLY A 216 2.62 0.45 3.40
CA GLY A 216 1.90 1.71 3.39
C GLY A 216 2.68 2.76 4.17
N LYS A 217 2.71 4.00 3.67
CA LYS A 217 3.44 5.12 4.29
C LYS A 217 2.51 6.31 4.48
N TYR A 218 2.43 6.81 5.70
CA TYR A 218 1.78 8.07 6.02
C TYR A 218 2.79 9.01 6.67
N THR A 219 3.11 10.11 5.99
CA THR A 219 4.08 11.10 6.46
C THR A 219 3.37 12.37 6.88
N GLU A 220 3.32 12.62 8.19
CA GLU A 220 2.79 13.84 8.80
C GLU A 220 3.88 14.90 8.77
N ILE A 221 3.73 15.93 7.94
CA ILE A 221 4.65 17.07 7.88
C ILE A 221 4.15 18.12 8.87
N SER A 222 4.97 18.45 9.87
CA SER A 222 4.60 19.33 10.97
C SER A 222 4.97 20.78 10.66
N PHE A 223 4.04 21.70 10.94
CA PHE A 223 4.21 23.14 10.73
C PHE A 223 4.08 23.91 12.06
N ASP A 224 4.80 25.03 12.15
CA ASP A 224 4.68 25.99 13.26
C ASP A 224 3.56 27.03 13.05
N GLN A 225 3.48 28.01 13.95
CA GLN A 225 2.49 29.10 13.88
C GLN A 225 2.71 30.06 12.70
N SER A 226 3.90 30.05 12.09
CA SER A 226 4.22 30.80 10.87
C SER A 226 4.08 29.94 9.61
N TYR A 227 3.54 28.72 9.76
CA TYR A 227 3.40 27.70 8.73
C TYR A 227 4.73 27.29 8.07
N GLN A 228 5.82 27.33 8.83
CA GLN A 228 7.12 26.80 8.40
C GLN A 228 7.26 25.34 8.83
N ILE A 229 7.92 24.51 8.01
CA ILE A 229 8.21 23.12 8.37
C ILE A 229 9.16 23.09 9.56
N ILE A 230 8.76 22.37 10.60
CA ILE A 230 9.57 22.15 11.80
C ILE A 230 10.07 20.72 11.91
N GLY A 231 9.38 19.76 11.28
CA GLY A 231 9.79 18.36 11.24
C GLY A 231 8.74 17.48 10.57
N ALA A 232 8.87 16.18 10.73
CA ALA A 232 7.88 15.23 10.24
C ALA A 232 7.84 13.96 11.09
N ASN A 233 6.74 13.21 10.97
CA ASN A 233 6.55 11.91 11.59
C ASN A 233 6.00 10.92 10.56
N MET A 234 6.65 9.76 10.43
CA MET A 234 6.27 8.72 9.51
C MET A 234 5.62 7.55 10.25
N ARG A 235 4.47 7.12 9.75
CA ARG A 235 3.79 5.89 10.17
C ARG A 235 3.79 4.91 9.01
N THR A 236 4.09 3.66 9.30
CA THR A 236 4.16 2.59 8.30
C THR A 236 3.12 1.52 8.58
N TYR A 237 2.64 0.87 7.53
CA TYR A 237 1.56 -0.11 7.57
C TYR A 237 1.93 -1.34 6.72
N LEU A 238 1.47 -2.52 7.15
CA LEU A 238 1.53 -3.83 6.47
C LEU A 238 2.74 -4.04 5.54
N LEU A 239 3.95 -4.03 6.09
CA LEU A 239 5.14 -4.48 5.36
C LEU A 239 4.94 -5.92 4.86
N GLU A 240 5.19 -6.17 3.57
CA GLU A 240 5.09 -7.51 2.96
C GLU A 240 6.24 -8.42 3.44
N LYS A 241 6.08 -9.04 4.60
CA LYS A 241 7.13 -9.85 5.22
C LYS A 241 7.54 -11.05 4.37
N SER A 242 6.60 -11.68 3.65
CA SER A 242 6.88 -12.87 2.83
C SER A 242 7.90 -12.60 1.72
N ARG A 243 7.99 -11.36 1.22
CA ARG A 243 8.99 -10.96 0.21
C ARG A 243 10.43 -11.22 0.65
N VAL A 244 10.70 -11.18 1.96
CA VAL A 244 12.04 -11.42 2.51
C VAL A 244 12.55 -12.83 2.17
N VAL A 245 11.66 -13.81 2.08
CA VAL A 245 12.01 -15.24 1.97
C VAL A 245 11.50 -15.88 0.68
N PHE A 246 10.61 -15.22 -0.06
CA PHE A 246 9.99 -15.73 -1.26
C PHE A 246 9.84 -14.65 -2.34
N GLN A 247 10.11 -15.01 -3.60
CA GLN A 247 9.86 -14.18 -4.77
C GLN A 247 9.34 -15.04 -5.93
N SER A 248 8.30 -14.55 -6.61
CA SER A 248 7.81 -15.17 -7.84
C SER A 248 8.77 -14.90 -9.01
N GLU A 249 8.56 -15.60 -10.13
CA GLU A 249 9.33 -15.40 -11.37
C GLU A 249 9.33 -13.93 -11.80
N ASN A 250 10.50 -13.42 -12.20
CA ASN A 250 10.78 -12.04 -12.59
C ASN A 250 10.63 -10.98 -11.48
N GLU A 251 10.43 -11.38 -10.23
CA GLU A 251 10.40 -10.47 -9.08
C GLU A 251 11.71 -10.46 -8.29
N ARG A 252 11.89 -9.40 -7.48
CA ARG A 252 13.02 -9.26 -6.56
C ARG A 252 12.57 -9.22 -5.11
N ASN A 253 13.53 -9.46 -4.21
CA ASN A 253 13.42 -9.05 -2.81
C ASN A 253 13.57 -7.50 -2.70
N TYR A 254 13.59 -6.95 -1.49
CA TYR A 254 13.82 -5.53 -1.25
C TYR A 254 15.15 -5.05 -1.83
N HIS A 255 15.17 -3.83 -2.39
CA HIS A 255 16.30 -3.29 -3.14
C HIS A 255 17.61 -3.30 -2.33
N ILE A 256 17.54 -3.04 -1.02
CA ILE A 256 18.71 -2.98 -0.15
C ILE A 256 19.56 -4.25 -0.17
N PHE A 257 18.97 -5.42 -0.39
CA PHE A 257 19.72 -6.67 -0.49
C PHE A 257 20.59 -6.71 -1.75
N TYR A 258 20.08 -6.23 -2.88
CA TYR A 258 20.81 -6.17 -4.15
C TYR A 258 21.89 -5.08 -4.12
N GLN A 259 21.57 -3.92 -3.52
CA GLN A 259 22.54 -2.85 -3.25
C GLN A 259 23.73 -3.36 -2.41
N LEU A 260 23.44 -4.18 -1.39
CA LEU A 260 24.45 -4.74 -0.50
C LEU A 260 25.29 -5.82 -1.20
N CYS A 261 24.67 -6.75 -1.92
CA CYS A 261 25.38 -7.76 -2.73
C CYS A 261 26.25 -7.13 -3.84
N ALA A 262 25.76 -6.10 -4.53
CA ALA A 262 26.52 -5.36 -5.53
C ALA A 262 27.75 -4.64 -4.95
N SER A 263 27.73 -4.41 -3.63
CA SER A 263 28.81 -3.76 -2.89
C SER A 263 29.71 -4.75 -2.12
N ALA A 264 29.50 -6.07 -2.24
CA ALA A 264 30.20 -7.10 -1.45
C ALA A 264 31.73 -7.04 -1.54
N MET A 265 32.28 -6.59 -2.68
CA MET A 265 33.73 -6.51 -2.89
C MET A 265 34.38 -5.26 -2.27
N GLN A 266 33.59 -4.32 -1.73
CA GLN A 266 34.15 -3.13 -1.08
C GLN A 266 34.86 -3.49 0.23
N PRO A 267 35.98 -2.83 0.55
CA PRO A 267 36.75 -3.10 1.77
C PRO A 267 35.91 -3.04 3.06
N GLU A 268 34.99 -2.08 3.14
CA GLU A 268 34.10 -1.89 4.29
C GLU A 268 33.13 -3.05 4.51
N PHE A 269 32.71 -3.76 3.46
CA PHE A 269 31.74 -4.85 3.53
C PHE A 269 32.35 -6.26 3.55
N LYS A 270 33.69 -6.39 3.44
CA LYS A 270 34.36 -7.71 3.41
C LYS A 270 34.05 -8.58 4.62
N HIS A 271 33.89 -7.98 5.80
CA HIS A 271 33.56 -8.70 7.03
C HIS A 271 32.15 -9.29 7.04
N LEU A 272 31.25 -8.79 6.16
CA LEU A 272 29.91 -9.34 5.95
C LEU A 272 29.93 -10.65 5.15
N LYS A 273 31.05 -11.00 4.52
CA LYS A 273 31.26 -12.27 3.77
C LYS A 273 30.20 -12.55 2.70
N LEU A 274 29.72 -11.47 2.07
CA LEU A 274 28.72 -11.53 1.01
C LEU A 274 29.32 -11.92 -0.34
N GLY A 275 28.46 -12.45 -1.20
CA GLY A 275 28.73 -12.72 -2.61
C GLY A 275 27.76 -11.96 -3.52
N SER A 276 27.60 -12.46 -4.75
CA SER A 276 26.58 -11.95 -5.68
C SER A 276 25.15 -12.28 -5.20
N ALA A 277 24.16 -11.56 -5.71
CA ALA A 277 22.75 -11.81 -5.37
C ALA A 277 22.24 -13.21 -5.82
N GLU A 278 22.95 -13.87 -6.74
CA GLU A 278 22.62 -15.23 -7.20
C GLU A 278 23.05 -16.33 -6.21
N GLU A 279 23.98 -16.01 -5.30
CA GLU A 279 24.47 -16.96 -4.31
C GLU A 279 23.46 -17.22 -3.18
N PHE A 280 22.58 -16.25 -2.90
CA PHE A 280 21.64 -16.32 -1.79
C PHE A 280 20.24 -16.73 -2.23
N ASN A 281 19.67 -17.73 -1.56
CA ASN A 281 18.33 -18.25 -1.85
C ASN A 281 17.26 -17.15 -1.79
N TYR A 282 17.38 -16.24 -0.82
CA TYR A 282 16.44 -15.14 -0.61
C TYR A 282 16.52 -14.00 -1.62
N THR A 283 17.49 -13.98 -2.54
CA THR A 283 17.58 -12.94 -3.59
C THR A 283 17.55 -13.48 -5.00
N ARG A 284 17.72 -14.80 -5.18
CA ARG A 284 17.80 -15.43 -6.50
C ARG A 284 16.50 -16.07 -6.98
N MET A 285 15.50 -16.24 -6.11
CA MET A 285 14.33 -17.09 -6.37
C MET A 285 13.53 -16.67 -7.62
N GLY A 286 13.40 -15.36 -7.86
CA GLY A 286 12.70 -14.83 -9.03
C GLY A 286 13.49 -14.91 -10.34
N GLY A 287 14.74 -15.38 -10.34
CA GLY A 287 15.56 -15.52 -11.56
C GLY A 287 16.04 -14.21 -12.19
N SER A 288 15.70 -13.05 -11.61
CA SER A 288 16.05 -11.71 -12.11
C SER A 288 16.71 -10.89 -11.02
N THR A 289 18.04 -10.88 -10.94
CA THR A 289 18.77 -10.10 -9.92
C THR A 289 19.00 -8.63 -10.31
N VAL A 290 18.88 -8.31 -11.61
CA VAL A 290 19.12 -6.97 -12.18
C VAL A 290 17.80 -6.34 -12.65
N ILE A 291 17.68 -5.03 -12.50
CA ILE A 291 16.63 -4.21 -13.13
C ILE A 291 17.27 -3.41 -14.26
N GLU A 292 16.62 -3.35 -15.42
CA GLU A 292 17.11 -2.58 -16.56
C GLU A 292 17.22 -1.09 -16.20
N GLY A 293 18.37 -0.48 -16.48
CA GLY A 293 18.63 0.93 -16.19
C GLY A 293 18.93 1.28 -14.73
N VAL A 294 18.99 0.29 -13.83
CA VAL A 294 19.29 0.49 -12.40
C VAL A 294 20.68 -0.03 -12.04
N ASP A 295 21.52 0.82 -11.46
CA ASP A 295 22.80 0.44 -10.88
C ASP A 295 22.66 0.30 -9.35
N ASP A 296 22.52 -0.93 -8.87
CA ASP A 296 22.37 -1.23 -7.45
C ASP A 296 23.58 -0.79 -6.61
N ARG A 297 24.80 -0.76 -7.18
CA ARG A 297 25.99 -0.27 -6.46
C ARG A 297 25.98 1.25 -6.34
N ALA A 298 25.59 1.97 -7.38
CA ALA A 298 25.40 3.42 -7.31
C ALA A 298 24.29 3.78 -6.31
N ASN A 299 23.21 3.01 -6.29
CA ASN A 299 22.13 3.18 -5.32
C ASN A 299 22.58 2.93 -3.88
N MET A 300 23.46 1.94 -3.61
CA MET A 300 24.05 1.76 -2.27
C MET A 300 24.76 3.04 -1.79
N VAL A 301 25.57 3.65 -2.66
CA VAL A 301 26.28 4.90 -2.34
C VAL A 301 25.28 6.01 -1.99
N GLU A 302 24.17 6.10 -2.72
CA GLU A 302 23.13 7.08 -2.44
C GLU A 302 22.39 6.79 -1.13
N THR A 303 22.10 5.53 -0.83
CA THR A 303 21.51 5.10 0.45
C THR A 303 22.42 5.45 1.64
N GLN A 304 23.73 5.21 1.55
CA GLN A 304 24.70 5.57 2.60
C GLN A 304 24.77 7.09 2.83
N LYS A 305 24.77 7.89 1.75
CA LYS A 305 24.71 9.36 1.84
C LYS A 305 23.42 9.82 2.49
N THR A 306 22.31 9.22 2.13
CA THR A 306 20.98 9.57 2.65
C THR A 306 20.87 9.26 4.14
N PHE A 307 21.38 8.10 4.59
CA PHE A 307 21.51 7.80 6.03
C PHE A 307 22.36 8.87 6.74
N ALA A 308 23.51 9.25 6.17
CA ALA A 308 24.39 10.25 6.76
C ALA A 308 23.70 11.64 6.87
N LEU A 309 22.89 12.03 5.89
CA LEU A 309 22.13 13.29 5.89
C LEU A 309 21.10 13.35 7.05
N LEU A 310 20.51 12.20 7.42
CA LEU A 310 19.65 12.08 8.60
C LEU A 310 20.43 11.98 9.92
N GLY A 311 21.76 12.06 9.89
CA GLY A 311 22.60 11.91 11.09
C GLY A 311 22.76 10.46 11.55
N LEU A 312 22.36 9.49 10.72
CA LEU A 312 22.52 8.07 10.96
C LEU A 312 23.92 7.65 10.49
N LYS A 313 24.88 7.75 11.42
CA LYS A 313 26.34 7.62 11.18
C LYS A 313 26.79 6.18 10.92
N GLY A 314 28.05 6.02 10.53
CA GLY A 314 28.65 4.75 10.04
C GLY A 314 28.41 3.52 10.92
N ASP A 315 28.49 3.64 12.25
CA ASP A 315 28.24 2.49 13.15
C ASP A 315 26.80 1.97 13.01
N PHE A 316 25.82 2.89 13.00
CA PHE A 316 24.42 2.53 12.80
C PHE A 316 24.18 1.90 11.43
N GLN A 317 24.74 2.49 10.37
CA GLN A 317 24.60 1.96 9.02
C GLN A 317 25.17 0.54 8.94
N MET A 318 26.35 0.32 9.53
CA MET A 318 26.99 -0.97 9.52
C MET A 318 26.20 -2.02 10.30
N ASP A 319 25.58 -1.65 11.42
CA ASP A 319 24.70 -2.55 12.17
C ASP A 319 23.47 -2.96 11.35
N VAL A 320 22.86 -2.04 10.61
CA VAL A 320 21.79 -2.37 9.66
C VAL A 320 22.29 -3.35 8.59
N PHE A 321 23.45 -3.08 7.98
CA PHE A 321 24.02 -3.96 6.95
C PHE A 321 24.42 -5.34 7.46
N LYS A 322 24.91 -5.45 8.71
CA LYS A 322 25.17 -6.73 9.38
C LYS A 322 23.89 -7.55 9.54
N MET A 323 22.79 -6.93 9.98
CA MET A 323 21.50 -7.62 10.13
C MET A 323 20.97 -8.12 8.78
N LEU A 324 21.09 -7.32 7.72
CA LEU A 324 20.71 -7.71 6.36
C LEU A 324 21.58 -8.86 5.84
N ALA A 325 22.89 -8.80 6.03
CA ALA A 325 23.81 -9.87 5.65
C ALA A 325 23.52 -11.17 6.42
N ALA A 326 23.21 -11.07 7.71
CA ALA A 326 22.80 -12.21 8.52
C ALA A 326 21.53 -12.87 7.99
N ILE A 327 20.51 -12.10 7.57
CA ILE A 327 19.30 -12.64 6.94
C ILE A 327 19.63 -13.42 5.66
N LEU A 328 20.51 -12.89 4.80
CA LEU A 328 20.94 -13.58 3.58
C LEU A 328 21.65 -14.89 3.87
N HIS A 329 22.57 -14.90 4.85
CA HIS A 329 23.24 -16.13 5.27
C HIS A 329 22.28 -17.14 5.90
N LEU A 330 21.32 -16.69 6.71
CA LEU A 330 20.30 -17.55 7.31
C LEU A 330 19.51 -18.32 6.23
N GLY A 331 19.13 -17.68 5.12
CA GLY A 331 18.43 -18.32 4.00
C GLY A 331 19.20 -19.42 3.28
N ASN A 332 20.53 -19.45 3.45
CA ASN A 332 21.41 -20.45 2.86
C ASN A 332 21.81 -21.57 3.83
N VAL A 333 21.41 -21.52 5.11
CA VAL A 333 21.64 -22.61 6.06
C VAL A 333 20.95 -23.87 5.56
N GLU A 334 21.72 -24.95 5.39
CA GLU A 334 21.22 -26.21 4.86
C GLU A 334 20.58 -27.05 5.96
N ILE A 335 19.29 -27.34 5.79
CA ILE A 335 18.52 -28.21 6.70
C ILE A 335 18.28 -29.55 6.02
N THR A 336 18.88 -30.60 6.58
CA THR A 336 18.77 -31.97 6.06
C THR A 336 17.66 -32.74 6.80
N ALA A 337 16.94 -33.61 6.08
CA ALA A 337 15.97 -34.51 6.70
C ALA A 337 16.68 -35.71 7.35
N VAL A 338 16.24 -36.09 8.54
CA VAL A 338 16.71 -37.30 9.26
C VAL A 338 15.52 -38.23 9.42
N GLY A 339 15.29 -39.08 8.42
CA GLY A 339 14.02 -39.79 8.26
C GLY A 339 12.85 -38.83 7.97
N ASP A 340 11.62 -39.27 8.23
CA ASP A 340 10.42 -38.50 7.88
C ASP A 340 9.99 -37.50 8.98
N GLU A 341 10.45 -37.69 10.21
CA GLU A 341 9.96 -36.95 11.39
C GLU A 341 10.95 -35.92 11.94
N ARG A 342 12.21 -35.91 11.47
CA ARG A 342 13.28 -35.09 12.06
C ARG A 342 14.08 -34.32 11.02
N SER A 343 14.81 -33.33 11.50
CA SER A 343 15.75 -32.52 10.73
C SER A 343 17.04 -32.28 11.51
N SER A 344 18.09 -31.91 10.80
CA SER A 344 19.38 -31.53 11.38
C SER A 344 20.06 -30.45 10.56
N ILE A 345 20.94 -29.69 11.22
CA ILE A 345 21.85 -28.71 10.61
C ILE A 345 23.28 -29.11 11.04
N SER A 346 24.22 -29.10 10.10
CA SER A 346 25.65 -29.35 10.38
C SER A 346 26.26 -28.14 11.09
N LEU A 347 27.06 -28.38 12.13
CA LEU A 347 27.78 -27.31 12.84
C LEU A 347 28.92 -26.74 11.99
N GLU A 348 29.36 -27.49 10.97
CA GLU A 348 30.31 -27.08 9.95
C GLU A 348 29.65 -26.28 8.81
N ASP A 349 28.33 -26.04 8.86
CA ASP A 349 27.65 -25.19 7.89
C ASP A 349 28.26 -23.78 7.91
N LYS A 350 28.82 -23.40 6.76
CA LYS A 350 29.50 -22.13 6.55
C LYS A 350 28.57 -20.96 6.83
N HIS A 351 27.33 -21.03 6.37
CA HIS A 351 26.38 -19.93 6.46
C HIS A 351 25.82 -19.77 7.87
N LEU A 352 25.60 -20.87 8.60
CA LEU A 352 25.26 -20.85 10.02
C LEU A 352 26.38 -20.20 10.82
N SER A 353 27.63 -20.59 10.57
CA SER A 353 28.80 -20.03 11.25
C SER A 353 28.90 -18.51 11.04
N ILE A 354 28.70 -18.03 9.81
CA ILE A 354 28.72 -16.60 9.51
C ILE A 354 27.54 -15.87 10.14
N PHE A 355 26.32 -16.44 10.07
CA PHE A 355 25.13 -15.87 10.69
C PHE A 355 25.32 -15.67 12.20
N CYS A 356 25.84 -16.69 12.88
CA CYS A 356 26.14 -16.64 14.31
C CYS A 356 27.30 -15.69 14.63
N GLU A 357 28.32 -15.55 13.77
CA GLU A 357 29.40 -14.58 13.93
C GLU A 357 28.89 -13.13 13.81
N LEU A 358 28.06 -12.84 12.81
CA LEU A 358 27.53 -11.48 12.58
C LEU A 358 26.61 -11.02 13.71
N LEU A 359 25.87 -11.94 14.31
CA LEU A 359 24.92 -11.65 15.39
C LEU A 359 25.44 -12.03 16.78
N ASP A 360 26.69 -12.47 16.92
CA ASP A 360 27.28 -12.96 18.19
C ASP A 360 26.37 -13.95 18.94
N LEU A 361 26.01 -15.04 18.25
CA LEU A 361 25.14 -16.10 18.74
C LEU A 361 25.91 -17.42 18.90
N ASN A 362 25.39 -18.31 19.74
CA ASN A 362 25.93 -19.65 19.89
C ASN A 362 25.42 -20.57 18.76
N CYS A 363 26.33 -21.08 17.93
CA CYS A 363 26.00 -21.97 16.80
C CYS A 363 25.28 -23.25 17.23
N ASP A 364 25.72 -23.89 18.31
CA ASP A 364 25.15 -25.16 18.79
C ASP A 364 23.68 -24.98 19.20
N LYS A 365 23.38 -23.92 19.96
CA LYS A 365 22.02 -23.56 20.34
C LYS A 365 21.17 -23.27 19.10
N MET A 366 21.70 -22.49 18.16
CA MET A 366 20.92 -22.12 16.97
C MET A 366 20.60 -23.35 16.10
N ALA A 367 21.59 -24.21 15.83
CA ALA A 367 21.37 -25.46 15.10
C ALA A 367 20.35 -26.37 15.80
N GLN A 368 20.42 -26.49 17.12
CA GLN A 368 19.47 -27.28 17.90
C GLN A 368 18.04 -26.74 17.78
N TRP A 369 17.82 -25.46 18.08
CA TRP A 369 16.49 -24.88 18.20
C TRP A 369 15.83 -24.55 16.85
N MET A 370 16.59 -24.51 15.76
CA MET A 370 16.01 -24.50 14.41
C MET A 370 15.42 -25.85 14.00
N CYS A 371 15.84 -26.95 14.62
CA CYS A 371 15.36 -28.31 14.34
C CYS A 371 14.46 -28.90 15.44
N HIS A 372 14.24 -28.15 16.55
CA HIS A 372 13.45 -28.60 17.69
C HIS A 372 12.53 -27.48 18.17
N ARG A 373 11.36 -27.87 18.69
CA ARG A 373 10.44 -26.95 19.37
C ARG A 373 10.20 -27.36 20.81
N LYS A 374 10.04 -26.35 21.67
CA LYS A 374 9.69 -26.50 23.08
C LYS A 374 8.17 -26.44 23.21
N ILE A 375 7.58 -27.38 23.94
CA ILE A 375 6.15 -27.40 24.28
C ILE A 375 6.07 -27.38 25.80
N ILE A 376 5.52 -26.30 26.36
CA ILE A 376 5.34 -26.14 27.79
C ILE A 376 3.90 -26.55 28.12
N THR A 377 3.74 -27.57 28.97
CA THR A 377 2.45 -27.94 29.56
C THR A 377 2.46 -27.58 31.04
N THR A 378 1.30 -27.61 31.70
CA THR A 378 1.18 -27.31 33.14
C THR A 378 2.02 -28.24 34.02
N SER A 379 2.36 -29.44 33.54
CA SER A 379 3.10 -30.45 34.28
C SER A 379 4.55 -30.64 33.83
N GLU A 380 4.88 -30.37 32.56
CA GLU A 380 6.21 -30.66 32.01
C GLU A 380 6.59 -29.78 30.81
N THR A 381 7.89 -29.72 30.50
CA THR A 381 8.40 -29.12 29.27
C THR A 381 8.93 -30.21 28.38
N VAL A 382 8.32 -30.40 27.21
CA VAL A 382 8.71 -31.42 26.23
C VAL A 382 9.41 -30.77 25.05
N ILE A 383 10.58 -31.28 24.69
CA ILE A 383 11.29 -30.88 23.46
C ILE A 383 10.97 -31.92 22.39
N LYS A 384 10.40 -31.47 21.27
CA LYS A 384 10.10 -32.34 20.12
C LYS A 384 10.94 -31.94 18.91
N PRO A 385 11.49 -32.92 18.17
CA PRO A 385 12.11 -32.64 16.88
C PRO A 385 11.07 -32.16 15.87
N MET A 386 11.54 -31.46 14.86
CA MET A 386 10.74 -30.95 13.75
C MET A 386 11.13 -31.62 12.44
N THR A 387 10.16 -31.81 11.55
CA THR A 387 10.42 -32.25 10.18
C THR A 387 11.24 -31.20 9.43
N ARG A 388 11.88 -31.57 8.32
CA ARG A 388 12.62 -30.61 7.48
C ARG A 388 11.75 -29.44 7.04
N ALA A 389 10.50 -29.68 6.63
CA ALA A 389 9.58 -28.63 6.21
C ALA A 389 9.27 -27.65 7.37
N GLN A 390 9.00 -28.18 8.57
CA GLN A 390 8.77 -27.35 9.75
C GLN A 390 9.99 -26.50 10.12
N ALA A 391 11.20 -27.07 10.03
CA ALA A 391 12.44 -26.35 10.32
C ALA A 391 12.75 -25.26 9.27
N VAL A 392 12.47 -25.49 7.99
CA VAL A 392 12.57 -24.47 6.94
C VAL A 392 11.59 -23.33 7.20
N ASN A 393 10.32 -23.64 7.52
CA ASN A 393 9.33 -22.61 7.84
C ASN A 393 9.73 -21.81 9.08
N ALA A 394 10.28 -22.46 10.12
CA ALA A 394 10.78 -21.79 11.32
C ALA A 394 11.94 -20.84 11.03
N ARG A 395 12.91 -21.26 10.19
CA ARG A 395 14.01 -20.43 9.71
C ARG A 395 13.49 -19.20 8.95
N ASP A 396 12.56 -19.41 8.03
CA ASP A 396 12.01 -18.34 7.21
C ASP A 396 11.15 -17.38 8.06
N ALA A 397 10.41 -17.89 9.05
CA ALA A 397 9.70 -17.07 10.04
C ALA A 397 10.67 -16.20 10.86
N LEU A 398 11.82 -16.74 11.27
CA LEU A 398 12.86 -15.98 11.95
C LEU A 398 13.41 -14.86 11.06
N ALA A 399 13.73 -15.16 9.80
CA ALA A 399 14.22 -14.17 8.83
C ALA A 399 13.21 -13.02 8.63
N LYS A 400 11.93 -13.34 8.41
CA LYS A 400 10.83 -12.37 8.31
C LYS A 400 10.74 -11.47 9.54
N LYS A 401 10.86 -12.07 10.74
CA LYS A 401 10.78 -11.33 12.01
C LYS A 401 11.95 -10.39 12.23
N ILE A 402 13.18 -10.83 11.92
CA ILE A 402 14.38 -9.98 11.98
C ILE A 402 14.21 -8.79 11.04
N TYR A 403 13.77 -9.03 9.80
CA TYR A 403 13.60 -7.96 8.81
C TYR A 403 12.50 -6.97 9.19
N SER A 404 11.32 -7.46 9.60
CA SER A 404 10.20 -6.62 10.02
C SER A 404 10.61 -5.66 11.14
N HIS A 405 11.34 -6.18 12.12
CA HIS A 405 11.83 -5.36 13.22
C HIS A 405 12.94 -4.39 12.82
N LEU A 406 13.84 -4.81 11.94
CA LEU A 406 14.86 -3.92 11.38
C LEU A 406 14.22 -2.75 10.63
N PHE A 407 13.18 -3.02 9.86
CA PHE A 407 12.39 -2.01 9.16
C PHE A 407 11.76 -1.01 10.14
N ASP A 408 11.03 -1.51 11.15
CA ASP A 408 10.40 -0.68 12.19
C ASP A 408 11.44 0.18 12.93
N PHE A 409 12.59 -0.40 13.25
CA PHE A 409 13.71 0.29 13.88
C PHE A 409 14.30 1.40 13.01
N ILE A 410 14.47 1.17 11.70
CA ILE A 410 14.92 2.21 10.77
C ILE A 410 13.91 3.36 10.74
N VAL A 411 12.61 3.07 10.66
CA VAL A 411 11.55 4.08 10.66
C VAL A 411 11.55 4.88 11.97
N GLU A 412 11.69 4.21 13.13
CA GLU A 412 11.77 4.88 14.43
C GLU A 412 12.96 5.84 14.49
N ARG A 413 14.12 5.44 13.96
CA ARG A 413 15.33 6.27 13.93
C ARG A 413 15.21 7.44 12.95
N ILE A 414 14.53 7.25 11.82
CA ILE A 414 14.17 8.33 10.91
C ILE A 414 13.27 9.34 11.65
N ASN A 415 12.23 8.87 12.34
CA ASN A 415 11.34 9.75 13.11
C ASN A 415 12.10 10.52 14.19
N GLN A 416 13.00 9.88 14.93
CA GLN A 416 13.86 10.57 15.90
C GLN A 416 14.74 11.65 15.25
N ALA A 417 15.24 11.43 14.03
CA ALA A 417 16.03 12.40 13.29
C ALA A 417 15.20 13.58 12.73
N LEU A 418 13.89 13.39 12.57
CA LEU A 418 12.90 14.37 12.08
C LEU A 418 12.12 15.06 13.21
N GLN A 419 12.34 14.66 14.47
CA GLN A 419 11.74 15.32 15.63
C GLN A 419 12.21 16.76 15.78
N PHE A 420 11.36 17.58 16.38
CA PHE A 420 11.61 19.00 16.58
C PHE A 420 11.33 19.43 18.02
N PRO A 421 12.08 20.43 18.53
CA PRO A 421 11.80 21.03 19.83
C PRO A 421 10.61 21.99 19.68
N GLY A 422 9.47 21.67 20.28
CA GLY A 422 8.30 22.54 20.28
C GLY A 422 6.99 21.77 20.18
N LYS A 423 5.89 22.50 19.99
CA LYS A 423 4.57 21.92 19.75
C LYS A 423 4.17 22.16 18.31
N GLN A 424 3.69 21.11 17.66
CA GLN A 424 3.07 21.19 16.34
C GLN A 424 1.88 22.16 16.39
N HIS A 425 1.84 23.13 15.47
CA HIS A 425 0.67 23.97 15.27
C HIS A 425 -0.36 23.27 14.39
N THR A 426 0.07 22.86 13.19
CA THR A 426 -0.75 22.12 12.21
C THR A 426 0.11 21.07 11.49
N PHE A 427 -0.52 20.17 10.74
CA PHE A 427 0.18 19.24 9.85
C PHE A 427 -0.52 19.03 8.51
N ILE A 428 0.26 18.61 7.52
CA ILE A 428 -0.24 18.04 6.27
C ILE A 428 0.27 16.60 6.19
N GLY A 429 -0.66 15.64 6.19
CA GLY A 429 -0.35 14.22 6.07
C GLY A 429 -0.36 13.76 4.62
N VAL A 430 0.74 13.17 4.13
CA VAL A 430 0.81 12.60 2.79
C VAL A 430 0.71 11.08 2.89
N LEU A 431 -0.35 10.51 2.32
CA LEU A 431 -0.60 9.07 2.31
C LEU A 431 -0.18 8.45 0.97
N ASP A 432 0.77 7.52 1.03
CA ASP A 432 1.27 6.71 -0.07
C ASP A 432 1.16 5.23 0.33
N ILE A 433 0.09 4.55 -0.10
CA ILE A 433 -0.10 3.12 0.16
C ILE A 433 0.04 2.30 -1.12
N TYR A 434 0.25 0.99 -0.99
CA TYR A 434 0.13 0.06 -2.11
C TYR A 434 -1.23 0.18 -2.79
N GLY A 435 -1.22 0.11 -4.12
CA GLY A 435 -2.45 0.12 -4.91
C GLY A 435 -3.16 -1.22 -4.84
N PHE A 436 -4.39 -1.25 -5.33
CA PHE A 436 -5.09 -2.51 -5.63
C PHE A 436 -4.23 -3.39 -6.55
N GLU A 437 -4.12 -4.67 -6.23
CA GLU A 437 -3.27 -5.63 -6.94
C GLU A 437 -3.99 -6.96 -7.16
N THR A 438 -3.85 -7.50 -8.38
CA THR A 438 -4.34 -8.82 -8.76
C THR A 438 -3.32 -9.51 -9.66
N PHE A 439 -2.98 -10.77 -9.37
CA PHE A 439 -2.05 -11.59 -10.14
C PHE A 439 -2.73 -12.90 -10.52
N ASP A 440 -2.06 -13.73 -11.33
CA ASP A 440 -2.54 -15.08 -11.64
C ASP A 440 -2.70 -15.95 -10.38
N VAL A 441 -1.87 -15.69 -9.36
CA VAL A 441 -1.94 -16.34 -8.05
C VAL A 441 -1.96 -15.28 -6.96
N ASN A 442 -3.13 -15.05 -6.36
CA ASN A 442 -3.29 -14.17 -5.20
C ASN A 442 -3.35 -14.97 -3.91
N SER A 443 -2.69 -14.48 -2.87
CA SER A 443 -2.66 -15.09 -1.54
C SER A 443 -3.06 -14.06 -0.46
N PHE A 444 -2.70 -14.33 0.79
CA PHE A 444 -3.06 -13.49 1.94
C PHE A 444 -2.57 -12.05 1.80
N GLU A 445 -1.41 -11.83 1.20
CA GLU A 445 -0.82 -10.50 1.00
C GLU A 445 -1.71 -9.61 0.13
N GLN A 446 -2.15 -10.11 -1.04
CA GLN A 446 -3.06 -9.36 -1.91
C GLN A 446 -4.41 -9.14 -1.22
N PHE A 447 -4.90 -10.12 -0.45
CA PHE A 447 -6.14 -9.97 0.31
C PHE A 447 -6.05 -8.79 1.30
N CYS A 448 -4.95 -8.66 2.04
CA CYS A 448 -4.70 -7.56 2.96
C CYS A 448 -4.59 -6.21 2.25
N ILE A 449 -3.85 -6.17 1.13
CA ILE A 449 -3.66 -4.96 0.31
C ILE A 449 -5.00 -4.46 -0.25
N ASN A 450 -5.79 -5.37 -0.83
CA ASN A 450 -7.07 -5.04 -1.43
C ASN A 450 -8.09 -4.63 -0.37
N TYR A 451 -8.09 -5.27 0.81
CA TYR A 451 -8.89 -4.83 1.96
C TYR A 451 -8.52 -3.41 2.44
N ALA A 452 -7.23 -3.08 2.52
CA ALA A 452 -6.81 -1.71 2.86
C ALA A 452 -7.28 -0.68 1.82
N ASN A 453 -7.28 -1.04 0.53
CA ASN A 453 -7.80 -0.19 -0.53
C ASN A 453 -9.33 -0.02 -0.45
N GLU A 454 -10.09 -1.05 -0.04
CA GLU A 454 -11.52 -0.90 0.24
C GLU A 454 -11.77 0.14 1.34
N LYS A 455 -10.98 0.13 2.41
CA LYS A 455 -11.09 1.13 3.49
C LYS A 455 -10.79 2.56 3.01
N LEU A 456 -9.77 2.74 2.16
CA LEU A 456 -9.51 4.05 1.57
C LEU A 456 -10.62 4.51 0.63
N GLN A 457 -11.15 3.59 -0.19
CA GLN A 457 -12.26 3.89 -1.09
C GLN A 457 -13.52 4.28 -0.31
N GLN A 458 -13.79 3.60 0.82
CA GLN A 458 -14.87 3.97 1.72
C GLN A 458 -14.70 5.40 2.24
N GLN A 459 -13.50 5.74 2.71
CA GLN A 459 -13.24 7.09 3.22
C GLN A 459 -13.38 8.16 2.14
N PHE A 460 -12.92 7.86 0.92
CA PHE A 460 -13.12 8.73 -0.23
C PHE A 460 -14.61 8.94 -0.52
N ASN A 461 -15.39 7.86 -0.59
CA ASN A 461 -16.84 7.93 -0.85
C ASN A 461 -17.57 8.73 0.25
N LEU A 462 -17.21 8.52 1.52
CA LEU A 462 -17.76 9.28 2.64
C LEU A 462 -17.44 10.78 2.54
N HIS A 463 -16.21 11.13 2.17
CA HIS A 463 -15.78 12.53 2.10
C HIS A 463 -16.41 13.27 0.91
N VAL A 464 -16.33 12.67 -0.28
CA VAL A 464 -16.76 13.29 -1.55
C VAL A 464 -18.28 13.37 -1.62
N PHE A 465 -18.98 12.33 -1.18
CA PHE A 465 -20.44 12.27 -1.36
C PHE A 465 -21.16 12.54 -0.05
N LYS A 466 -20.86 11.80 1.01
CA LYS A 466 -21.72 11.82 2.21
C LYS A 466 -21.60 13.11 3.02
N LEU A 467 -20.38 13.56 3.31
CA LEU A 467 -20.15 14.77 4.10
C LEU A 467 -20.51 16.03 3.33
N GLU A 468 -20.32 16.04 2.01
CA GLU A 468 -20.81 17.13 1.17
C GLU A 468 -22.34 17.17 1.12
N GLN A 469 -23.00 16.02 0.96
CA GLN A 469 -24.47 15.93 1.01
C GLN A 469 -25.03 16.42 2.34
N GLU A 470 -24.41 16.06 3.46
CA GLU A 470 -24.82 16.50 4.80
C GLU A 470 -24.73 18.02 4.97
N GLU A 471 -23.74 18.70 4.35
CA GLU A 471 -23.66 20.16 4.40
C GLU A 471 -24.73 20.83 3.50
N TYR A 472 -25.01 20.34 2.29
CA TYR A 472 -26.10 20.87 1.45
C TYR A 472 -27.48 20.73 2.11
N MET A 473 -27.74 19.59 2.76
CA MET A 473 -28.98 19.37 3.51
C MET A 473 -29.12 20.34 4.69
N LYS A 474 -28.01 20.72 5.32
CA LYS A 474 -27.96 21.67 6.43
C LYS A 474 -28.15 23.12 5.99
N GLU A 475 -27.81 23.44 4.74
CA GLU A 475 -28.01 24.76 4.14
C GLU A 475 -29.37 24.92 3.42
N ASP A 476 -30.28 23.95 3.53
CA ASP A 476 -31.60 23.93 2.87
C ASP A 476 -31.53 24.09 1.33
N ILE A 477 -30.43 23.67 0.71
CA ILE A 477 -30.24 23.73 -0.74
C ILE A 477 -30.96 22.53 -1.39
N PRO A 478 -31.84 22.74 -2.41
CA PRO A 478 -32.52 21.66 -3.10
C PRO A 478 -31.53 20.72 -3.80
N TRP A 479 -31.26 19.57 -3.19
CA TRP A 479 -30.27 18.61 -3.67
C TRP A 479 -30.93 17.36 -4.27
N THR A 480 -30.41 16.90 -5.42
CA THR A 480 -30.70 15.56 -5.93
C THR A 480 -29.61 14.60 -5.49
N LEU A 481 -29.96 13.60 -4.68
CA LEU A 481 -29.04 12.58 -4.17
C LEU A 481 -28.20 11.98 -5.32
N ILE A 482 -26.88 12.07 -5.16
CA ILE A 482 -25.93 11.36 -6.01
C ILE A 482 -25.68 10.01 -5.33
N ASP A 483 -26.27 8.96 -5.90
CA ASP A 483 -26.07 7.58 -5.47
C ASP A 483 -24.66 7.14 -5.85
N PHE A 484 -23.90 6.59 -4.92
CA PHE A 484 -22.55 6.09 -5.16
C PHE A 484 -22.46 4.64 -4.67
N TYR A 485 -21.52 3.87 -5.21
CA TYR A 485 -21.32 2.50 -4.76
C TYR A 485 -20.76 2.49 -3.35
N ASP A 486 -21.64 2.19 -2.42
CA ASP A 486 -21.27 1.91 -1.05
C ASP A 486 -20.58 0.55 -0.99
N ASN A 487 -19.28 0.58 -0.66
CA ASN A 487 -18.47 -0.60 -0.50
C ASN A 487 -18.47 -1.14 0.95
N GLN A 488 -19.33 -0.61 1.84
CA GLN A 488 -19.55 -1.19 3.18
C GLN A 488 -19.88 -2.69 3.14
N PRO A 489 -20.70 -3.22 2.19
CA PRO A 489 -21.02 -4.65 2.18
C PRO A 489 -19.82 -5.59 1.93
N VAL A 490 -18.83 -5.18 1.11
CA VAL A 490 -17.59 -5.96 0.92
C VAL A 490 -16.68 -5.83 2.13
N ILE A 491 -16.62 -4.65 2.76
CA ILE A 491 -15.89 -4.45 4.00
C ILE A 491 -16.46 -5.35 5.10
N ASP A 492 -17.78 -5.41 5.26
CA ASP A 492 -18.44 -6.27 6.24
C ASP A 492 -18.17 -7.76 5.99
N LEU A 493 -18.19 -8.19 4.72
CA LEU A 493 -17.80 -9.55 4.35
C LEU A 493 -16.39 -9.90 4.84
N ILE A 494 -15.47 -8.95 4.86
CA ILE A 494 -14.07 -9.15 5.25
C ILE A 494 -13.88 -9.05 6.76
N GLU A 495 -14.29 -7.95 7.39
CA GLU A 495 -13.91 -7.58 8.77
C GLU A 495 -15.01 -7.80 9.82
N ALA A 496 -16.29 -7.90 9.42
CA ALA A 496 -17.38 -7.94 10.39
C ALA A 496 -17.38 -9.25 11.16
N LYS A 497 -18.28 -9.33 12.15
CA LYS A 497 -18.49 -10.59 12.86
C LYS A 497 -18.96 -11.68 11.91
N MET A 498 -18.37 -12.87 12.00
CA MET A 498 -18.52 -13.97 11.06
C MET A 498 -18.03 -13.65 9.63
N GLY A 499 -17.19 -12.62 9.48
CA GLY A 499 -16.50 -12.26 8.24
C GLY A 499 -15.31 -13.17 7.93
N ILE A 500 -14.67 -12.97 6.78
CA ILE A 500 -13.55 -13.81 6.31
C ILE A 500 -12.39 -13.82 7.31
N LEU A 501 -12.01 -12.66 7.87
CA LEU A 501 -10.89 -12.54 8.80
C LEU A 501 -11.19 -13.20 10.15
N GLU A 502 -12.37 -13.00 10.74
CA GLU A 502 -12.70 -13.65 12.02
C GLU A 502 -12.77 -15.18 11.87
N LEU A 503 -13.30 -15.68 10.76
CA LEU A 503 -13.29 -17.13 10.48
C LEU A 503 -11.87 -17.68 10.28
N LEU A 504 -10.95 -16.87 9.75
CA LEU A 504 -9.53 -17.22 9.65
C LEU A 504 -8.89 -17.28 11.04
N ASP A 505 -9.17 -16.29 11.89
CA ASP A 505 -8.66 -16.23 13.26
C ASP A 505 -9.14 -17.44 14.08
N GLU A 506 -10.43 -17.79 13.98
CA GLU A 506 -10.98 -18.99 14.61
C GLU A 506 -10.26 -20.28 14.18
N GLU A 507 -9.99 -20.45 12.88
CA GLU A 507 -9.27 -21.63 12.40
C GLU A 507 -7.80 -21.62 12.85
N CYS A 508 -7.16 -20.45 12.92
CA CYS A 508 -5.79 -20.30 13.40
C CYS A 508 -5.64 -20.77 14.85
N LEU A 509 -6.68 -20.62 15.69
CA LEU A 509 -6.70 -21.05 17.09
C LEU A 509 -6.91 -22.56 17.25
N LEU A 510 -7.38 -23.27 16.23
CA LEU A 510 -7.59 -24.72 16.30
C LEU A 510 -6.24 -25.47 16.21
N PRO A 511 -5.95 -26.43 17.12
CA PRO A 511 -4.71 -27.20 17.09
C PRO A 511 -4.47 -28.00 15.79
N HIS A 512 -5.57 -28.36 15.11
CA HIS A 512 -5.59 -29.09 13.85
C HIS A 512 -6.30 -28.30 12.73
N GLY A 513 -6.36 -26.96 12.86
CA GLY A 513 -6.92 -26.11 11.81
C GLY A 513 -6.07 -26.14 10.54
N THR A 514 -6.72 -26.21 9.39
CA THR A 514 -6.06 -26.24 8.06
C THR A 514 -6.69 -25.24 7.11
N ASP A 515 -5.95 -24.84 6.06
CA ASP A 515 -6.42 -23.93 5.02
C ASP A 515 -7.68 -24.47 4.31
N GLU A 516 -7.77 -25.79 4.13
CA GLU A 516 -8.92 -26.44 3.50
C GLU A 516 -10.17 -26.37 4.40
N ASN A 517 -10.02 -26.61 5.70
CA ASN A 517 -11.13 -26.53 6.65
C ASN A 517 -11.65 -25.09 6.74
N TRP A 518 -10.75 -24.11 6.82
CA TRP A 518 -11.10 -22.70 6.76
C TRP A 518 -11.86 -22.36 5.47
N LEU A 519 -11.35 -22.78 4.31
CA LEU A 519 -12.03 -22.55 3.03
C LEU A 519 -13.42 -23.18 2.97
N GLN A 520 -13.60 -24.39 3.53
CA GLN A 520 -14.93 -25.00 3.63
C GLN A 520 -15.88 -24.18 4.53
N LYS A 521 -15.38 -23.62 5.65
CA LYS A 521 -16.17 -22.70 6.48
C LYS A 521 -16.60 -21.47 5.68
N LEU A 522 -15.72 -20.87 4.89
CA LEU A 522 -16.08 -19.74 4.01
C LEU A 522 -17.20 -20.14 3.02
N TYR A 523 -17.07 -21.31 2.38
CA TYR A 523 -18.09 -21.79 1.45
C TYR A 523 -19.45 -21.98 2.12
N ASN A 524 -19.48 -22.60 3.29
CA ASN A 524 -20.70 -22.84 4.05
C ASN A 524 -21.38 -21.53 4.48
N ASN A 525 -20.59 -20.49 4.77
CA ASN A 525 -21.09 -19.23 5.32
C ASN A 525 -21.54 -18.25 4.22
N PHE A 526 -20.88 -18.23 3.06
CA PHE A 526 -21.07 -17.15 2.08
C PHE A 526 -21.59 -17.59 0.71
N VAL A 527 -21.32 -18.82 0.26
CA VAL A 527 -21.75 -19.25 -1.09
C VAL A 527 -23.28 -19.29 -1.15
N ASN A 528 -23.83 -18.66 -2.20
CA ASN A 528 -25.28 -18.45 -2.40
C ASN A 528 -25.97 -17.64 -1.29
N LYS A 529 -25.21 -17.02 -0.37
CA LYS A 529 -25.71 -16.19 0.73
C LYS A 529 -25.25 -14.74 0.63
N ASN A 530 -24.04 -14.50 0.11
CA ASN A 530 -23.50 -13.17 -0.14
C ASN A 530 -23.15 -13.03 -1.64
N ALA A 531 -23.70 -12.01 -2.30
CA ALA A 531 -23.48 -11.77 -3.74
C ALA A 531 -22.04 -11.36 -4.08
N LEU A 532 -21.26 -10.92 -3.09
CA LEU A 532 -19.88 -10.47 -3.23
C LEU A 532 -18.86 -11.59 -3.01
N PHE A 533 -19.32 -12.81 -2.71
CA PHE A 533 -18.48 -13.98 -2.49
C PHE A 533 -18.85 -15.10 -3.46
N GLU A 534 -17.88 -15.59 -4.22
CA GLU A 534 -18.10 -16.69 -5.17
C GLU A 534 -17.11 -17.85 -4.97
N LYS A 535 -17.59 -19.05 -5.28
CA LYS A 535 -16.75 -20.24 -5.41
C LYS A 535 -16.44 -20.48 -6.89
N PRO A 536 -15.16 -20.57 -7.31
CA PRO A 536 -14.81 -20.94 -8.68
C PRO A 536 -15.31 -22.35 -9.01
N ARG A 537 -15.93 -22.52 -10.19
CA ARG A 537 -16.58 -23.79 -10.59
C ARG A 537 -15.63 -24.99 -10.64
N MET A 538 -14.37 -24.77 -11.03
CA MET A 538 -13.37 -25.83 -11.23
C MET A 538 -12.29 -25.89 -10.12
N SER A 539 -12.48 -25.17 -9.01
CA SER A 539 -11.49 -25.13 -7.93
C SER A 539 -12.15 -25.38 -6.57
N ASN A 540 -11.48 -26.19 -5.75
CA ASN A 540 -11.79 -26.40 -4.34
C ASN A 540 -10.70 -25.84 -3.41
N THR A 541 -9.77 -25.04 -3.95
CA THR A 541 -8.61 -24.48 -3.23
C THR A 541 -8.55 -22.95 -3.32
N SER A 542 -9.67 -22.31 -3.68
CA SER A 542 -9.73 -20.85 -3.83
C SER A 542 -11.14 -20.28 -3.69
N PHE A 543 -11.23 -19.00 -3.38
CA PHE A 543 -12.48 -18.23 -3.33
C PHE A 543 -12.33 -16.93 -4.12
N ILE A 544 -13.45 -16.29 -4.45
CA ILE A 544 -13.49 -15.02 -5.18
C ILE A 544 -14.22 -13.98 -4.34
N VAL A 545 -13.66 -12.78 -4.26
CA VAL A 545 -14.31 -11.61 -3.67
C VAL A 545 -14.53 -10.57 -4.76
N GLN A 546 -15.75 -10.02 -4.83
CA GLN A 546 -16.06 -8.85 -5.66
C GLN A 546 -15.64 -7.59 -4.90
N HIS A 547 -14.50 -7.02 -5.28
CA HIS A 547 -14.03 -5.73 -4.76
C HIS A 547 -14.61 -4.57 -5.57
N PHE A 548 -14.37 -3.34 -5.11
CA PHE A 548 -14.77 -2.12 -5.82
C PHE A 548 -14.15 -2.01 -7.23
N ALA A 549 -12.93 -2.53 -7.39
CA ALA A 549 -12.18 -2.44 -8.65
C ALA A 549 -12.45 -3.64 -9.58
N ASP A 550 -12.39 -4.87 -9.06
CA ASP A 550 -12.56 -6.10 -9.85
C ASP A 550 -12.89 -7.32 -8.97
N LYS A 551 -13.24 -8.45 -9.60
CA LYS A 551 -13.27 -9.77 -8.96
C LYS A 551 -11.86 -10.32 -8.80
N VAL A 552 -11.49 -10.68 -7.57
CA VAL A 552 -10.17 -11.24 -7.28
C VAL A 552 -10.30 -12.67 -6.74
N GLN A 553 -9.59 -13.61 -7.36
CA GLN A 553 -9.52 -15.00 -6.92
C GLN A 553 -8.30 -15.21 -6.02
N TYR A 554 -8.52 -15.68 -4.79
CA TYR A 554 -7.49 -15.97 -3.79
C TYR A 554 -7.33 -17.47 -3.55
N LYS A 555 -6.09 -17.96 -3.50
CA LYS A 555 -5.74 -19.35 -3.11
C LYS A 555 -5.73 -19.48 -1.60
N CYS A 556 -6.36 -20.52 -1.04
CA CYS A 556 -6.39 -20.70 0.41
C CYS A 556 -5.05 -21.11 1.02
N GLU A 557 -4.17 -21.73 0.23
CA GLU A 557 -2.89 -22.25 0.70
C GLU A 557 -2.02 -21.17 1.37
N GLY A 558 -1.57 -21.47 2.58
CA GLY A 558 -0.70 -20.62 3.39
C GLY A 558 -1.42 -19.50 4.14
N PHE A 559 -2.75 -19.34 4.05
CA PHE A 559 -3.47 -18.29 4.77
C PHE A 559 -3.32 -18.42 6.29
N LEU A 560 -3.49 -19.63 6.85
CA LEU A 560 -3.33 -19.85 8.30
C LEU A 560 -1.90 -19.60 8.76
N GLU A 561 -0.91 -20.10 8.02
CA GLU A 561 0.50 -19.92 8.38
C GLU A 561 0.88 -18.43 8.35
N LYS A 562 0.48 -17.73 7.28
CA LYS A 562 0.76 -16.30 7.11
C LYS A 562 0.05 -15.47 8.17
N ASN A 563 -1.20 -15.80 8.54
CA ASN A 563 -1.91 -15.07 9.59
C ASN A 563 -1.36 -15.37 11.00
N ARG A 564 -0.92 -16.60 11.27
CA ARG A 564 -0.30 -16.94 12.57
C ARG A 564 0.98 -16.15 12.84
N ASP A 565 1.79 -15.90 11.80
CA ASP A 565 3.06 -15.16 11.86
C ASP A 565 3.97 -15.56 13.06
N THR A 566 3.86 -16.81 13.53
CA THR A 566 4.50 -17.28 14.76
C THR A 566 5.97 -17.59 14.53
N VAL A 567 6.82 -17.10 15.44
CA VAL A 567 8.22 -17.53 15.56
C VAL A 567 8.39 -18.32 16.85
N HIS A 568 9.18 -19.38 16.84
CA HIS A 568 9.48 -20.13 18.06
C HIS A 568 10.17 -19.23 19.09
N GLU A 569 9.58 -19.11 20.28
CA GLU A 569 10.07 -18.23 21.35
C GLU A 569 11.54 -18.45 21.69
N VAL A 570 12.00 -19.72 21.67
CA VAL A 570 13.39 -20.03 21.98
C VAL A 570 14.37 -19.44 20.97
N LEU A 571 14.00 -19.35 19.69
CA LEU A 571 14.82 -18.67 18.68
C LEU A 571 14.89 -17.16 18.96
N VAL A 572 13.80 -16.58 19.45
CA VAL A 572 13.76 -15.18 19.88
C VAL A 572 14.60 -14.95 21.13
N GLU A 573 14.56 -15.85 22.11
CA GLU A 573 15.39 -15.81 23.31
C GLU A 573 16.89 -15.87 22.97
N ILE A 574 17.29 -16.74 22.03
CA ILE A 574 18.68 -16.81 21.56
C ILE A 574 19.10 -15.48 20.93
N LEU A 575 18.24 -14.85 20.12
CA LEU A 575 18.53 -13.52 19.57
C LEU A 575 18.69 -12.45 20.66
N LYS A 576 17.92 -12.53 21.77
CA LYS A 576 18.06 -11.61 22.91
C LYS A 576 19.42 -11.74 23.63
N GLU A 577 20.11 -12.87 23.51
CA GLU A 577 21.44 -13.08 24.10
C GLU A 577 22.57 -12.37 23.30
N SER A 578 22.29 -11.86 22.09
CA SER A 578 23.26 -11.17 21.22
C SER A 578 23.83 -9.90 21.85
N LYS A 579 25.17 -9.75 21.82
CA LYS A 579 25.86 -8.55 22.31
C LYS A 579 26.16 -7.51 21.24
N VAL A 580 26.11 -7.89 19.96
CA VAL A 580 26.41 -7.00 18.82
C VAL A 580 25.41 -5.83 18.74
N CYS A 581 24.28 -5.93 19.45
CA CYS A 581 23.26 -4.91 19.48
C CYS A 581 22.45 -4.88 20.80
N GLU A 582 23.12 -4.84 21.95
CA GLU A 582 22.46 -4.80 23.28
C GLU A 582 21.43 -3.65 23.41
N GLN A 583 21.53 -2.59 22.59
CA GLN A 583 20.52 -1.52 22.52
C GLN A 583 19.57 -1.61 21.31
N SER A 584 19.93 -2.29 20.22
CA SER A 584 19.07 -2.38 19.03
C SER A 584 18.26 -3.67 19.05
N ILE A 585 18.87 -4.85 19.22
CA ILE A 585 18.15 -6.14 19.29
C ILE A 585 17.29 -6.24 20.56
N VAL A 586 17.78 -5.74 21.70
CA VAL A 586 16.97 -5.72 22.95
C VAL A 586 15.84 -4.69 22.87
N LYS A 587 16.01 -3.52 22.24
CA LYS A 587 14.88 -2.59 21.98
C LYS A 587 13.93 -3.13 20.92
N ILE A 588 14.45 -3.74 19.86
CA ILE A 588 13.70 -4.46 18.81
C ILE A 588 12.84 -5.59 19.42
N LEU A 589 13.35 -6.30 20.44
CA LEU A 589 12.65 -7.41 21.07
C LEU A 589 11.83 -7.00 22.32
N ASN A 590 12.06 -5.81 22.89
CA ASN A 590 11.30 -5.25 24.03
C ASN A 590 10.26 -4.18 23.62
N SER A 591 10.24 -3.68 22.38
CA SER A 591 9.16 -2.82 21.84
C SER A 591 7.81 -3.55 21.73
N TYR A 592 7.76 -4.82 22.13
CA TYR A 592 6.55 -5.60 22.41
C TYR A 592 6.13 -5.59 23.89
N THR A 593 6.34 -4.46 24.56
CA THR A 593 5.64 -4.12 25.81
C THR A 593 4.88 -2.82 25.57
N PRO A 594 3.57 -2.72 25.87
CA PRO A 594 2.80 -1.51 25.61
C PRO A 594 3.47 -0.31 26.28
N ILE A 595 3.94 0.65 25.49
CA ILE A 595 4.35 1.96 25.98
C ILE A 595 3.08 2.80 26.00
N ASP A 596 2.26 2.61 27.02
CA ASP A 596 1.33 3.66 27.47
C ASP A 596 2.05 4.50 28.52
N ASP A 597 2.74 5.54 28.08
CA ASP A 597 3.09 6.66 28.94
C ASP A 597 2.28 7.86 28.46
N PHE A 598 1.04 7.95 28.96
CA PHE A 598 0.39 9.16 29.49
C PHE A 598 -1.09 8.84 29.80
N GLU A 599 -1.37 8.23 30.96
CA GLU A 599 -2.58 8.51 31.75
C GLU A 599 -2.54 7.89 33.16
N LYS A 600 -3.37 8.41 34.06
CA LYS A 600 -3.29 8.35 35.55
C LYS A 600 -2.95 6.98 36.16
N ARG A 601 -2.12 7.00 37.22
CA ARG A 601 -1.76 5.82 38.06
C ARG A 601 -2.97 4.91 38.31
N VAL A 602 -2.88 3.73 37.73
CA VAL A 602 -3.81 2.61 37.93
C VAL A 602 -3.82 2.20 39.40
N THR A 603 -5.01 2.00 39.97
CA THR A 603 -5.16 1.63 41.39
C THR A 603 -4.59 0.24 41.67
N PRO A 604 -3.96 -0.01 42.85
CA PRO A 604 -3.43 -1.32 43.20
C PRO A 604 -4.47 -2.47 43.17
N SER A 605 -5.75 -2.14 43.32
CA SER A 605 -6.86 -3.10 43.18
C SER A 605 -7.12 -3.50 41.73
N PHE A 606 -6.98 -2.59 40.76
CA PHE A 606 -7.06 -2.90 39.34
C PHE A 606 -5.86 -3.74 38.88
N VAL A 607 -4.65 -3.42 39.36
CA VAL A 607 -3.43 -4.21 39.08
C VAL A 607 -3.59 -5.66 39.56
N ARG A 608 -4.13 -5.89 40.76
CA ARG A 608 -4.41 -7.27 41.24
C ARG A 608 -5.49 -7.98 40.43
N LYS A 609 -6.50 -7.24 39.95
CA LYS A 609 -7.57 -7.79 39.10
C LYS A 609 -7.03 -8.22 37.72
N VAL A 610 -6.14 -7.41 37.15
CA VAL A 610 -5.44 -7.70 35.90
C VAL A 610 -4.45 -8.85 36.09
N GLN A 611 -3.69 -8.91 37.19
CA GLN A 611 -2.82 -10.04 37.50
C GLN A 611 -3.59 -11.36 37.65
N ALA A 612 -4.78 -11.33 38.29
CA ALA A 612 -5.66 -12.50 38.37
C ALA A 612 -6.23 -12.93 37.00
N MET A 613 -6.48 -12.00 36.09
CA MET A 613 -6.89 -12.28 34.71
C MET A 613 -5.73 -12.77 33.82
N LEU A 614 -4.51 -12.32 34.09
CA LEU A 614 -3.29 -12.74 33.37
C LEU A 614 -2.91 -14.18 33.74
N SER A 615 -3.11 -14.61 34.99
CA SER A 615 -2.88 -16.00 35.41
C SER A 615 -3.86 -17.02 34.80
N SER A 616 -4.91 -16.57 34.10
CA SER A 616 -5.89 -17.42 33.41
C SER A 616 -5.84 -17.33 31.88
N ARG A 617 -4.90 -16.58 31.30
CA ARG A 617 -4.70 -16.57 29.84
C ARG A 617 -3.76 -17.70 29.44
N GLU A 618 -4.28 -18.66 28.70
CA GLU A 618 -3.44 -19.38 27.73
C GLU A 618 -2.93 -18.34 26.72
N ASP A 619 -1.63 -18.35 26.43
CA ASP A 619 -1.00 -17.44 25.47
C ASP A 619 -1.65 -17.63 24.10
N VAL A 620 -2.43 -16.63 23.68
CA VAL A 620 -3.06 -16.60 22.36
C VAL A 620 -1.99 -16.15 21.36
N PRO A 621 -1.68 -16.93 20.30
CA PRO A 621 -0.73 -16.50 19.28
C PRO A 621 -1.17 -15.17 18.68
N GLN A 622 -0.22 -14.24 18.54
CA GLN A 622 -0.49 -12.92 17.98
C GLN A 622 -0.68 -13.04 16.46
N LEU A 623 -1.86 -12.66 15.98
CA LEU A 623 -2.23 -12.73 14.57
C LEU A 623 -1.71 -11.52 13.78
N MET A 624 -1.44 -11.70 12.48
CA MET A 624 -0.98 -10.62 11.59
C MET A 624 -2.06 -9.55 11.40
N LEU A 625 -3.32 -9.95 11.29
CA LEU A 625 -4.50 -9.09 11.26
C LEU A 625 -5.42 -9.48 12.42
N ASP A 626 -5.30 -8.79 13.56
CA ASP A 626 -6.26 -8.95 14.65
C ASP A 626 -7.37 -7.90 14.48
N THR A 627 -8.58 -8.35 14.15
CA THR A 627 -9.77 -7.48 13.99
C THR A 627 -10.15 -6.71 15.27
N LYS A 628 -9.61 -7.08 16.43
CA LYS A 628 -9.78 -6.35 17.70
C LYS A 628 -8.86 -5.15 17.85
N TYR A 629 -7.79 -5.06 17.04
CA TYR A 629 -6.85 -3.94 17.01
C TYR A 629 -6.88 -3.24 15.65
N LEU A 630 -7.89 -2.39 15.48
CA LEU A 630 -7.99 -1.48 14.34
C LEU A 630 -7.14 -0.22 14.60
N PHE A 631 -6.18 0.07 13.73
CA PHE A 631 -5.51 1.38 13.71
C PHE A 631 -6.46 2.40 13.09
N GLN A 632 -7.17 3.17 13.91
CA GLN A 632 -7.97 4.28 13.41
C GLN A 632 -7.05 5.38 12.86
N VAL A 633 -7.07 5.57 11.55
CA VAL A 633 -6.50 6.75 10.91
C VAL A 633 -7.63 7.76 10.74
N THR A 634 -7.62 8.81 11.54
CA THR A 634 -8.57 9.93 11.39
C THR A 634 -8.00 10.92 10.40
N PHE A 635 -8.58 10.97 9.20
CA PHE A 635 -8.27 12.05 8.25
C PHE A 635 -9.06 13.30 8.66
N PRO A 636 -8.41 14.45 8.83
CA PRO A 636 -9.10 15.70 9.07
C PRO A 636 -10.01 16.04 7.87
N PHE A 637 -11.25 16.42 8.16
CA PHE A 637 -12.22 16.86 7.15
C PHE A 637 -12.11 18.38 6.94
N THR A 638 -11.81 18.78 5.71
CA THR A 638 -11.98 20.16 5.23
C THR A 638 -12.93 20.12 4.02
N PRO A 639 -14.10 20.75 4.08
CA PRO A 639 -15.04 20.75 2.96
C PRO A 639 -14.44 21.45 1.74
N SER A 640 -14.76 20.95 0.55
CA SER A 640 -14.32 21.53 -0.72
C SER A 640 -14.78 23.00 -0.86
N PRO A 641 -13.94 23.90 -1.41
CA PRO A 641 -14.37 25.25 -1.79
C PRO A 641 -15.20 25.25 -3.09
N HIS A 642 -15.20 24.15 -3.86
CA HIS A 642 -15.97 23.98 -5.08
C HIS A 642 -17.24 23.18 -4.77
N ALA A 643 -18.39 23.77 -5.09
CA ALA A 643 -19.68 23.14 -4.90
C ALA A 643 -19.90 22.04 -5.96
N LEU A 644 -20.18 20.82 -5.52
CA LEU A 644 -20.39 19.61 -6.34
C LEU A 644 -21.57 19.73 -7.32
N GLU A 645 -22.44 20.71 -7.11
CA GLU A 645 -23.47 21.20 -8.03
C GLU A 645 -22.91 21.76 -9.36
N MET A 646 -21.62 22.06 -9.44
CA MET A 646 -20.92 22.38 -10.69
C MET A 646 -20.51 21.13 -11.50
N ILE A 647 -20.64 19.91 -10.95
CA ILE A 647 -20.33 18.65 -11.61
C ILE A 647 -21.61 18.00 -12.13
N GLN A 648 -21.92 18.16 -13.42
CA GLN A 648 -23.05 17.45 -14.04
C GLN A 648 -22.65 16.04 -14.47
N VAL A 649 -23.17 15.00 -13.80
CA VAL A 649 -23.06 13.59 -14.23
C VAL A 649 -24.41 13.15 -14.86
N PRO A 650 -24.53 13.05 -16.19
CA PRO A 650 -25.72 12.58 -16.88
C PRO A 650 -26.17 11.16 -16.50
N SER A 651 -27.48 10.93 -16.44
CA SER A 651 -28.05 9.60 -16.17
C SER A 651 -27.81 8.56 -17.29
N SER A 652 -27.24 8.97 -18.43
CA SER A 652 -26.92 8.13 -19.60
C SER A 652 -25.68 7.25 -19.43
N PHE A 653 -24.98 7.38 -18.31
CA PHE A 653 -23.67 6.79 -18.08
C PHE A 653 -23.63 5.29 -17.84
N LYS A 654 -24.71 4.67 -17.33
CA LYS A 654 -24.73 3.25 -16.89
C LYS A 654 -23.47 2.81 -16.12
N LEU A 655 -22.86 3.71 -15.36
CA LEU A 655 -21.83 3.34 -14.39
C LEU A 655 -22.55 2.53 -13.32
N GLY A 656 -22.30 1.23 -13.22
CA GLY A 656 -22.99 0.32 -12.29
C GLY A 656 -22.82 0.69 -10.80
N PHE A 657 -21.98 1.69 -10.53
CA PHE A 657 -21.67 2.26 -9.23
C PHE A 657 -22.28 3.65 -8.97
N LEU A 658 -23.08 4.20 -9.90
CA LEU A 658 -23.74 5.50 -9.76
C LEU A 658 -25.11 5.47 -10.46
N THR A 659 -26.19 5.36 -9.69
CA THR A 659 -27.58 5.31 -10.22
C THR A 659 -28.49 6.37 -9.61
N ARG A 660 -28.88 7.37 -10.39
CA ARG A 660 -29.81 8.41 -9.94
C ARG A 660 -31.18 7.83 -9.57
N VAL A 661 -31.64 8.02 -8.34
CA VAL A 661 -33.03 7.75 -7.89
C VAL A 661 -33.90 8.99 -8.09
#